data_AF-A0A7W9SFI4-F1
#
_entry.id   AF-A0A7W9SFI4-F1
#
_cell.length_a   1.000
_cell.length_b   1.000
_cell.length_c   1.000
_cell.angle_alpha   90.00
_cell.angle_beta   90.00
_cell.angle_gamma   90.00
#
_symmetry.space_group_name_H-M   'P 1'
#
loop_
_entity.id
_entity.type
_entity.pdbx_description
1 polymer ?
#
loop_
_entity_poly.entity_id
_entity_poly.type
_entity_poly.pdbx_seq_one_letter_code
_entity_poly.pdbx_strand_id
1 'polypeptide(L)'
;MSFSKLQSNLIEWISFFPGEGGLEKDSKVLLLAEKDSQELFEKLLRKRVKSISLRLEEDRFDYIIIPLLTKRHLMLFQGSLEEMLRTFLEKWLLPGGEVILGMENENALERISTGYYEKEPAYQSYDALKMLEESLKKDYPKARASLYFPMPSLEYPIHFYTEKRLPKEGEEGYGYVALGKKGVFPQFAPSFLYRFRGDATAILSMKDVHSDDVEYIKYNSSRKPEYALKTEILRDKEGNRKVLKEGIGAEANAHIDSLPKKRKLLSESFARRKIQVLEEEGFWRAYAGSQSPSSILYPFVKGKSIGEILGELISQGKAPVKEIQEALHLLLGEESFIKPANLDLLFENVIMDGEQAVLIDCEWVKEEGEERLFLLYRILHYWYEEYKDKLKYKDEESFFRLFSINKPELLSCERKEAIFQEEVHGEGQEENVWAYQQSRMSPENFQKQKEEIALRREQIQYLQEELKEKEISVKKEREVNRLTNVHVGNLENVIRAHERDIAQLQEERNYFERHQSLPSKIRRRLSASFNRRFPKDSKRRLILHYMGRTLLHPFKTLPLYFTAEGRNRISGHFKIGQAYFDGGKIRLPKVDKPKVSIVIPCYNQIHYTYRCLQSILRFTDEREIPYEVIIADDVSTDATRDLRLFSENLVIARNKENMGFLKNCNQAAALAKGEYIFFLNNDTEVTEGWLSSLVELMERRPDAGIVGSKLVYPDGRLQEAGGIIWSDASGWNYGRLQDPEDPEYNYVKEVDYISGAAILVRTSIWKELGGFDELFAPAYCEDSDLAFSVRKMGKKVLYQPKSKVIHYEGISNGTDVEGSGLKRYQKVNQEKFKEKWKEELKKQCVNIGSPNPFQARERGMGKRYVLFVDHYVPTFDKDAGSKTTYQYLKMLAEKGVQVKFLGDNFLKEEPYTEALEQMGIEVLYGSKMQGGIWKWMEDNKEMIQIAYLNRPHIASKYIDYIKENTDWKIIFYGHDLHFLRLQREYALKPRPELLEEIAYFKSMELSVLQKADISYYPSNLEVEEIHKIDDSIPVKAITAYVFSDSVQVEKMTEGREGMLFVGGFAHPPNEDGVLWFAKEIFPLMRRQLPNISFRIVGSKPTEKVLALGQQEGIEVLGFVSDEKLHSLYQESRMVIVPLRYGAGVKGKVVEALHEGAAILTTPCGAEGIPGIEEVVAIEGEEREFAKTGALLYQNIPKLREMGQKSLEFVEKAFSTEAVFEGIREDFGLGKDGEVLELK
;
A
#
# COMPACT_ATOMS: atom_id res chain seq x y z
N MET A 1 13.24 -13.22 -3.37
CA MET A 1 13.23 -12.50 -2.08
C MET A 1 14.47 -11.62 -1.99
N SER A 2 14.46 -10.50 -1.27
CA SER A 2 15.69 -9.75 -0.98
C SER A 2 16.46 -10.41 0.17
N PHE A 3 17.80 -10.32 0.17
CA PHE A 3 18.62 -10.74 1.30
C PHE A 3 18.25 -10.03 2.62
N SER A 4 17.69 -8.81 2.52
CA SER A 4 17.14 -8.07 3.66
C SER A 4 15.94 -8.74 4.34
N LYS A 5 15.20 -9.64 3.68
CA LYS A 5 14.12 -10.42 4.33
C LYS A 5 14.62 -11.70 5.01
N LEU A 6 15.82 -12.18 4.69
CA LEU A 6 16.49 -13.30 5.39
C LEU A 6 17.11 -12.88 6.73
N GLN A 7 17.07 -11.59 7.05
CA GLN A 7 17.76 -10.97 8.18
C GLN A 7 17.34 -11.48 9.56
N SER A 8 16.08 -11.89 9.77
CA SER A 8 15.64 -12.50 11.03
C SER A 8 16.41 -13.79 11.32
N ASN A 9 16.50 -14.66 10.31
CA ASN A 9 17.08 -15.99 10.43
C ASN A 9 18.61 -15.95 10.35
N LEU A 10 19.18 -14.89 9.76
CA LEU A 10 20.60 -14.57 9.86
C LEU A 10 21.05 -14.49 11.33
N ILE A 11 20.25 -13.89 12.21
CA ILE A 11 20.57 -13.77 13.64
C ILE A 11 20.39 -15.09 14.38
N GLU A 12 19.40 -15.89 13.98
CA GLU A 12 19.25 -17.25 14.52
C GLU A 12 20.42 -18.16 14.14
N TRP A 13 21.00 -17.94 12.96
CA TRP A 13 22.17 -18.64 12.43
C TRP A 13 23.50 -18.17 13.04
N ILE A 14 23.55 -16.96 13.59
CA ILE A 14 24.68 -16.52 14.42
C ILE A 14 24.57 -17.22 15.78
N SER A 15 25.04 -18.47 15.81
CA SER A 15 25.33 -19.20 17.05
C SER A 15 26.47 -18.49 17.77
N PHE A 16 26.12 -17.67 18.76
CA PHE A 16 27.06 -17.22 19.78
C PHE A 16 27.39 -18.44 20.64
N PHE A 17 28.59 -18.99 20.46
CA PHE A 17 28.99 -20.31 20.97
C PHE A 17 28.54 -20.55 22.44
N PRO A 18 27.61 -21.49 22.70
CA PRO A 18 27.07 -21.72 24.04
C PRO A 18 28.03 -22.59 24.87
N GLY A 19 29.11 -21.97 25.38
CA GLY A 19 29.93 -22.60 26.42
C GLY A 19 29.09 -22.95 27.65
N GLU A 20 29.39 -24.10 28.29
CA GLU A 20 28.75 -24.60 29.52
C GLU A 20 28.85 -23.57 30.66
N GLY A 21 27.88 -22.66 30.74
CA GLY A 21 27.91 -21.52 31.68
C GLY A 21 27.14 -20.27 31.23
N GLY A 22 26.69 -20.18 29.97
CA GLY A 22 25.80 -19.10 29.53
C GLY A 22 26.52 -17.80 29.10
N LEU A 23 27.61 -17.94 28.33
CA LEU A 23 28.48 -16.83 27.90
C LEU A 23 27.93 -15.96 26.76
N GLU A 24 26.81 -16.30 26.10
CA GLU A 24 26.18 -15.40 25.12
C GLU A 24 25.97 -14.01 25.74
N LYS A 25 25.40 -13.99 26.95
CA LYS A 25 25.10 -12.81 27.77
C LYS A 25 26.33 -12.03 28.25
N ASP A 26 27.54 -12.48 27.95
CA ASP A 26 28.79 -11.78 28.27
C ASP A 26 29.53 -11.21 27.05
N SER A 27 29.11 -11.57 25.82
CA SER A 27 29.76 -11.12 24.58
C SER A 27 29.52 -9.64 24.25
N LYS A 28 30.59 -8.93 23.83
CA LYS A 28 30.52 -7.60 23.19
C LYS A 28 30.38 -7.74 21.68
N VAL A 29 29.32 -7.15 21.13
CA VAL A 29 29.04 -7.16 19.68
C VAL A 29 29.11 -5.74 19.12
N LEU A 30 29.80 -5.56 18.00
CA LEU A 30 29.67 -4.37 17.15
C LEU A 30 28.69 -4.70 16.02
N LEU A 31 27.57 -3.98 15.96
CA LEU A 31 26.60 -4.08 14.88
C LEU A 31 26.76 -2.88 13.94
N LEU A 32 27.25 -3.12 12.73
CA LEU A 32 27.29 -2.11 11.67
C LEU A 32 26.13 -2.41 10.70
N ALA A 33 25.05 -1.64 10.84
CA ALA A 33 23.83 -1.82 10.07
C ALA A 33 23.20 -0.46 9.72
N GLU A 34 22.52 -0.40 8.57
CA GLU A 34 21.72 0.77 8.19
C GLU A 34 20.47 0.86 9.08
N LYS A 35 19.99 2.10 9.33
CA LYS A 35 18.95 2.45 10.32
C LYS A 35 17.75 1.49 10.37
N ASP A 36 17.15 1.17 9.22
CA ASP A 36 15.92 0.36 9.14
C ASP A 36 16.14 -1.12 9.46
N SER A 37 17.36 -1.63 9.26
CA SER A 37 17.79 -2.96 9.70
C SER A 37 18.31 -2.96 11.14
N GLN A 38 18.82 -1.83 11.60
CA GLN A 38 19.49 -1.71 12.90
C GLN A 38 18.56 -2.07 14.06
N GLU A 39 17.33 -1.52 14.11
CA GLU A 39 16.39 -1.79 15.21
C GLU A 39 16.00 -3.27 15.31
N LEU A 40 15.78 -3.94 14.18
CA LEU A 40 15.46 -5.36 14.12
C LEU A 40 16.62 -6.22 14.65
N PHE A 41 17.85 -5.97 14.17
CA PHE A 41 19.03 -6.68 14.62
C PHE A 41 19.32 -6.43 16.09
N GLU A 42 19.26 -5.17 16.52
CA GLU A 42 19.48 -4.76 17.89
C GLU A 42 18.46 -5.42 18.83
N LYS A 43 17.18 -5.44 18.49
CA LYS A 43 16.11 -6.09 19.27
C LYS A 43 16.29 -7.60 19.42
N LEU A 44 16.78 -8.29 18.39
CA LEU A 44 17.01 -9.73 18.41
C LEU A 44 18.32 -10.08 19.13
N LEU A 45 19.39 -9.34 18.89
CA LEU A 45 20.69 -9.51 19.56
C LEU A 45 20.62 -9.15 21.05
N ARG A 46 19.86 -8.11 21.46
CA ARG A 46 19.69 -7.73 22.89
C ARG A 46 19.10 -8.83 23.77
N LYS A 47 18.46 -9.85 23.19
CA LYS A 47 17.98 -11.03 23.92
C LYS A 47 19.09 -12.04 24.23
N ARG A 48 20.17 -12.04 23.45
CA ARG A 48 21.27 -13.02 23.49
C ARG A 48 22.55 -12.45 24.11
N VAL A 49 22.98 -11.24 23.72
CA VAL A 49 24.31 -10.70 24.06
C VAL A 49 24.32 -9.59 25.12
N LYS A 50 25.46 -9.38 25.79
CA LYS A 50 25.63 -8.42 26.90
C LYS A 50 25.38 -6.97 26.49
N SER A 51 26.03 -6.59 25.41
CA SER A 51 26.20 -5.20 25.00
C SER A 51 26.45 -5.14 23.51
N ILE A 52 25.67 -4.31 22.84
CA ILE A 52 25.80 -4.01 21.42
C ILE A 52 26.33 -2.58 21.32
N SER A 53 27.45 -2.39 20.62
CA SER A 53 27.85 -1.08 20.13
C SER A 53 27.35 -0.88 18.70
N LEU A 54 27.04 0.39 18.40
CA LEU A 54 26.64 0.89 17.09
C LEU A 54 27.66 1.91 16.55
N ARG A 55 28.78 2.10 17.27
CA ARG A 55 29.77 3.14 16.99
C ARG A 55 31.19 2.62 17.11
N LEU A 56 32.08 3.17 16.29
CA LEU A 56 33.51 2.88 16.22
C LEU A 56 34.32 3.72 17.23
N GLU A 57 33.77 3.91 18.44
CA GLU A 57 34.33 4.75 19.51
C GLU A 57 35.07 3.86 20.54
N GLU A 58 36.34 3.55 20.25
CA GLU A 58 37.37 2.96 21.14
C GLU A 58 36.99 1.81 22.09
N ASP A 59 36.51 0.69 21.54
CA ASP A 59 36.40 -0.58 22.29
C ASP A 59 36.76 -1.77 21.38
N ARG A 60 37.16 -2.92 21.96
CA ARG A 60 37.34 -4.18 21.22
C ARG A 60 36.19 -5.14 21.48
N PHE A 61 35.82 -5.90 20.45
CA PHE A 61 34.60 -6.71 20.37
C PHE A 61 34.92 -8.19 20.13
N ASP A 62 34.07 -9.07 20.64
CA ASP A 62 34.10 -10.52 20.38
C ASP A 62 33.56 -10.84 18.98
N TYR A 63 32.54 -10.09 18.54
CA TYR A 63 31.92 -10.23 17.22
C TYR A 63 31.71 -8.89 16.54
N ILE A 64 31.99 -8.83 15.23
CA ILE A 64 31.63 -7.71 14.35
C ILE A 64 30.64 -8.23 13.30
N ILE A 65 29.44 -7.68 13.28
CA ILE A 65 28.33 -8.16 12.44
C ILE A 65 27.91 -7.07 11.46
N ILE A 66 27.96 -7.39 10.17
CA ILE A 66 27.39 -6.56 9.09
C ILE A 66 26.26 -7.36 8.41
N PRO A 67 24.99 -7.07 8.74
CA PRO A 67 23.83 -7.81 8.22
C PRO A 67 23.70 -7.86 6.70
N LEU A 68 24.12 -6.80 6.02
CA LEU A 68 24.23 -6.70 4.57
C LEU A 68 25.35 -5.70 4.29
N LEU A 69 26.43 -6.15 3.66
CA LEU A 69 27.52 -5.30 3.23
C LEU A 69 27.01 -4.38 2.12
N THR A 70 27.17 -3.06 2.31
CA THR A 70 26.77 -2.03 1.34
C THR A 70 27.98 -1.23 0.89
N LYS A 71 27.89 -0.52 -0.24
CA LYS A 71 28.97 0.38 -0.67
C LYS A 71 29.33 1.42 0.39
N ARG A 72 28.36 1.90 1.18
CA ARG A 72 28.60 2.83 2.31
C ARG A 72 29.51 2.24 3.38
N HIS A 73 29.33 0.95 3.73
CA HIS A 73 30.24 0.27 4.64
C HIS A 73 31.67 0.22 4.06
N LEU A 74 31.83 -0.14 2.78
CA LEU A 74 33.14 -0.16 2.12
C LEU A 74 33.79 1.23 2.01
N MET A 75 33.02 2.29 1.76
CA MET A 75 33.53 3.68 1.67
C MET A 75 34.23 4.15 2.95
N LEU A 76 33.84 3.64 4.13
CA LEU A 76 34.54 3.92 5.39
C LEU A 76 35.96 3.33 5.43
N PHE A 77 36.26 2.35 4.57
CA PHE A 77 37.53 1.61 4.50
C PHE A 77 38.12 1.67 3.08
N GLN A 78 38.18 2.88 2.52
CA GLN A 78 38.78 3.18 1.21
C GLN A 78 38.16 2.41 0.02
N GLY A 79 36.95 1.88 0.18
CA GLY A 79 36.26 1.08 -0.84
C GLY A 79 36.68 -0.40 -0.90
N SER A 80 37.59 -0.85 -0.03
CA SER A 80 38.15 -2.22 -0.07
C SER A 80 37.63 -3.09 1.07
N LEU A 81 37.15 -4.29 0.72
CA LEU A 81 36.77 -5.32 1.68
C LEU A 81 37.98 -5.89 2.43
N GLU A 82 39.13 -5.97 1.74
CA GLU A 82 40.38 -6.41 2.36
C GLU A 82 40.86 -5.42 3.42
N GLU A 83 40.81 -4.13 3.13
CA GLU A 83 41.20 -3.05 4.06
C GLU A 83 40.25 -2.98 5.27
N MET A 84 38.94 -3.19 5.04
CA MET A 84 37.96 -3.32 6.12
C MET A 84 38.31 -4.47 7.07
N LEU A 85 38.56 -5.68 6.53
CA LEU A 85 38.87 -6.86 7.35
C LEU A 85 40.20 -6.71 8.10
N ARG A 86 41.23 -6.16 7.46
CA ARG A 86 42.51 -5.83 8.12
C ARG A 86 42.30 -4.84 9.27
N THR A 87 41.56 -3.75 9.03
CA THR A 87 41.26 -2.75 10.06
C THR A 87 40.49 -3.36 11.23
N PHE A 88 39.53 -4.25 10.96
CA PHE A 88 38.78 -4.97 11.98
C PHE A 88 39.70 -5.83 12.85
N LEU A 89 40.56 -6.64 12.24
CA LEU A 89 41.51 -7.53 12.92
C LEU A 89 42.53 -6.79 13.78
N GLU A 90 43.05 -5.67 13.29
CA GLU A 90 44.09 -4.91 13.99
C GLU A 90 43.56 -4.04 15.13
N LYS A 91 42.37 -3.43 14.97
CA LYS A 91 41.89 -2.37 15.88
C LYS A 91 40.72 -2.77 16.75
N TRP A 92 39.77 -3.55 16.24
CA TRP A 92 38.45 -3.73 16.88
C TRP A 92 38.10 -5.16 17.27
N LEU A 93 38.77 -6.18 16.75
CA LEU A 93 38.50 -7.57 17.10
C LEU A 93 39.38 -8.03 18.28
N LEU A 94 38.81 -8.81 19.20
CA LEU A 94 39.56 -9.53 20.23
C LEU A 94 40.25 -10.79 19.66
N PRO A 95 41.34 -11.28 20.26
CA PRO A 95 41.92 -12.58 19.91
C PRO A 95 40.88 -13.69 20.00
N GLY A 96 40.72 -14.48 18.93
CA GLY A 96 39.67 -15.51 18.80
C GLY A 96 38.29 -15.01 18.35
N GLY A 97 38.08 -13.69 18.28
CA GLY A 97 36.85 -13.07 17.81
C GLY A 97 36.57 -13.29 16.32
N GLU A 98 35.36 -12.93 15.89
CA GLU A 98 34.83 -13.29 14.57
C GLU A 98 34.08 -12.14 13.86
N VAL A 99 34.31 -12.00 12.55
CA VAL A 99 33.61 -11.07 11.66
C VAL A 99 32.59 -11.85 10.83
N ILE A 100 31.36 -11.34 10.72
CA ILE A 100 30.24 -11.98 10.04
C ILE A 100 29.64 -10.98 9.05
N LEU A 101 29.76 -11.26 7.75
CA LEU A 101 29.33 -10.37 6.66
C LEU A 101 28.29 -11.06 5.77
N GLY A 102 27.09 -10.49 5.69
CA GLY A 102 26.08 -10.87 4.70
C GLY A 102 26.28 -10.14 3.37
N MET A 103 26.27 -10.84 2.24
CA MET A 103 26.78 -10.32 0.95
C MET A 103 25.93 -10.83 -0.24
N GLU A 104 25.80 -10.02 -1.29
CA GLU A 104 25.13 -10.42 -2.54
C GLU A 104 26.17 -10.76 -3.64
N ASN A 105 25.83 -11.68 -4.53
CA ASN A 105 26.70 -12.11 -5.63
C ASN A 105 26.67 -11.10 -6.80
N GLU A 106 27.75 -10.96 -7.57
CA GLU A 106 27.74 -10.18 -8.83
C GLU A 106 26.69 -10.69 -9.83
N ASN A 107 26.46 -12.01 -9.83
CA ASN A 107 25.45 -12.68 -10.65
C ASN A 107 24.04 -12.59 -10.04
N ALA A 108 23.75 -11.56 -9.23
CA ALA A 108 22.44 -11.22 -8.67
C ALA A 108 21.46 -10.78 -9.77
N LEU A 109 21.23 -11.71 -10.68
CA LEU A 109 20.50 -11.47 -11.89
C LEU A 109 19.00 -11.42 -11.67
N GLU A 110 18.34 -12.13 -10.74
CA GLU A 110 18.35 -11.97 -9.26
C GLU A 110 17.72 -10.61 -8.82
N ARG A 111 18.13 -9.50 -9.45
CA ARG A 111 17.39 -8.22 -9.44
C ARG A 111 16.31 -8.17 -10.55
N ILE A 112 16.31 -9.15 -11.49
CA ILE A 112 15.19 -9.41 -12.41
C ILE A 112 13.93 -9.77 -11.61
N SER A 113 12.76 -9.23 -11.93
CA SER A 113 12.46 -8.16 -12.89
C SER A 113 11.89 -6.95 -12.14
N THR A 114 12.73 -6.44 -11.23
CA THR A 114 12.75 -5.06 -10.72
C THR A 114 11.52 -4.57 -9.92
N GLY A 115 11.33 -5.10 -8.71
CA GLY A 115 10.77 -4.34 -7.59
C GLY A 115 11.92 -3.79 -6.74
N TYR A 116 12.35 -2.54 -7.00
CA TYR A 116 13.61 -1.98 -6.46
C TYR A 116 13.67 -1.84 -4.93
N TYR A 117 14.88 -1.91 -4.38
CA TYR A 117 15.20 -1.53 -2.99
C TYR A 117 16.37 -0.53 -2.94
N GLU A 118 16.29 0.40 -1.97
CA GLU A 118 17.02 1.68 -1.93
C GLU A 118 18.43 1.65 -1.33
N LYS A 119 19.05 0.47 -1.17
CA LYS A 119 20.41 0.33 -0.63
C LYS A 119 21.27 -0.38 -1.65
N GLU A 120 22.40 0.23 -2.04
CA GLU A 120 23.36 -0.42 -2.93
C GLU A 120 24.21 -1.44 -2.15
N PRO A 121 23.98 -2.75 -2.34
CA PRO A 121 24.80 -3.77 -1.70
C PRO A 121 26.19 -3.79 -2.34
N ALA A 122 27.17 -4.31 -1.61
CA ALA A 122 28.51 -4.55 -2.12
C ALA A 122 28.56 -5.95 -2.76
N TYR A 123 28.29 -6.02 -4.05
CA TYR A 123 28.39 -7.26 -4.83
C TYR A 123 29.83 -7.81 -4.80
N GLN A 124 29.97 -9.12 -4.62
CA GLN A 124 31.25 -9.84 -4.72
C GLN A 124 31.04 -11.19 -5.40
N SER A 125 31.96 -11.58 -6.28
CA SER A 125 31.98 -12.94 -6.83
C SER A 125 32.60 -13.91 -5.82
N TYR A 126 32.23 -15.19 -5.93
CA TYR A 126 32.84 -16.27 -5.15
C TYR A 126 34.37 -16.34 -5.35
N ASP A 127 34.84 -16.14 -6.59
CA ASP A 127 36.27 -16.17 -6.90
C ASP A 127 37.02 -14.98 -6.26
N ALA A 128 36.43 -13.78 -6.22
CA ALA A 128 36.98 -12.64 -5.49
C ALA A 128 37.09 -12.91 -3.98
N LEU A 129 36.09 -13.57 -3.38
CA LEU A 129 36.11 -13.98 -1.98
C LEU A 129 37.18 -15.05 -1.68
N LYS A 130 37.47 -15.94 -2.64
CA LYS A 130 38.58 -16.90 -2.53
C LYS A 130 39.94 -16.23 -2.65
N MET A 131 40.11 -15.28 -3.58
CA MET A 131 41.33 -14.48 -3.67
C MET A 131 41.58 -13.66 -2.40
N LEU A 132 40.53 -13.11 -1.79
CA LEU A 132 40.58 -12.43 -0.50
C LEU A 132 41.00 -13.39 0.64
N GLU A 133 40.41 -14.58 0.71
CA GLU A 133 40.79 -15.61 1.68
C GLU A 133 42.27 -16.02 1.55
N GLU A 134 42.76 -16.20 0.33
CA GLU A 134 44.17 -16.48 0.03
C GLU A 134 45.11 -15.31 0.38
N SER A 135 44.65 -14.06 0.19
CA SER A 135 45.41 -12.87 0.60
C SER A 135 45.55 -12.82 2.13
N LEU A 136 44.42 -12.87 2.85
CA LEU A 136 44.39 -12.79 4.32
C LEU A 136 45.13 -13.97 4.98
N LYS A 137 45.13 -15.17 4.38
CA LYS A 137 45.90 -16.32 4.89
C LYS A 137 47.42 -16.14 4.84
N LYS A 138 47.95 -15.25 4.01
CA LYS A 138 49.40 -14.95 3.99
C LYS A 138 49.82 -14.21 5.26
N ASP A 139 48.99 -13.27 5.71
CA ASP A 139 49.27 -12.42 6.87
C ASP A 139 48.75 -13.01 8.18
N TYR A 140 47.68 -13.82 8.12
CA TYR A 140 47.08 -14.52 9.26
C TYR A 140 46.97 -16.03 9.01
N PRO A 141 48.07 -16.82 9.07
CA PRO A 141 48.08 -18.23 8.69
C PRO A 141 47.19 -19.17 9.53
N LYS A 142 46.71 -18.69 10.69
CA LYS A 142 45.77 -19.41 11.58
C LYS A 142 44.32 -18.99 11.41
N ALA A 143 44.04 -17.96 10.59
CA ALA A 143 42.69 -17.49 10.36
C ALA A 143 41.85 -18.55 9.66
N ARG A 144 40.55 -18.56 9.95
CA ARG A 144 39.57 -19.42 9.28
C ARG A 144 38.52 -18.54 8.62
N ALA A 145 38.35 -18.72 7.31
CA ALA A 145 37.19 -18.24 6.59
C ALA A 145 36.22 -19.40 6.36
N SER A 146 34.92 -19.11 6.33
CA SER A 146 33.88 -20.06 5.96
C SER A 146 32.78 -19.35 5.17
N LEU A 147 32.48 -19.90 3.99
CA LEU A 147 31.37 -19.44 3.14
C LEU A 147 30.14 -20.32 3.32
N TYR A 148 29.00 -19.65 3.49
CA TYR A 148 27.69 -20.27 3.56
C TYR A 148 26.78 -19.70 2.49
N PHE A 149 25.99 -20.57 1.87
CA PHE A 149 25.08 -20.26 0.78
C PHE A 149 23.64 -20.41 1.30
N PRO A 150 22.97 -19.31 1.68
CA PRO A 150 21.58 -19.36 2.08
C PRO A 150 20.67 -19.57 0.85
N MET A 151 19.77 -20.54 0.95
CA MET A 151 18.79 -20.88 -0.07
C MET A 151 17.38 -20.54 0.41
N PRO A 152 16.79 -19.42 -0.04
CA PRO A 152 15.37 -19.14 0.13
C PRO A 152 14.56 -19.92 -0.91
N SER A 153 13.86 -20.97 -0.47
CA SER A 153 12.66 -21.42 -1.19
C SER A 153 11.43 -20.90 -0.46
N LEU A 154 10.34 -20.68 -1.19
CA LEU A 154 9.03 -20.45 -0.58
C LEU A 154 8.30 -21.76 -0.29
N GLU A 155 8.71 -22.85 -0.95
CA GLU A 155 8.20 -24.21 -0.76
C GLU A 155 8.90 -24.93 0.40
N TYR A 156 10.05 -24.43 0.88
CA TYR A 156 10.85 -25.09 1.92
C TYR A 156 11.31 -24.15 3.06
N PRO A 157 11.49 -24.69 4.27
CA PRO A 157 12.33 -24.14 5.34
C PRO A 157 13.62 -23.46 4.84
N ILE A 158 14.09 -22.41 5.53
CA ILE A 158 15.30 -21.71 5.09
C ILE A 158 16.52 -22.61 5.33
N HIS A 159 17.28 -22.84 4.26
CA HIS A 159 18.44 -23.74 4.25
C HIS A 159 19.76 -22.95 4.16
N PHE A 160 20.77 -23.39 4.90
CA PHE A 160 22.14 -22.92 4.76
C PHE A 160 23.04 -24.08 4.36
N TYR A 161 23.70 -23.95 3.21
CA TYR A 161 24.68 -24.91 2.68
C TYR A 161 26.10 -24.40 2.88
N THR A 162 27.08 -25.31 2.87
CA THR A 162 28.52 -24.99 2.98
C THR A 162 29.27 -25.46 1.75
N GLU A 163 30.48 -24.94 1.56
CA GLU A 163 31.41 -25.44 0.53
C GLU A 163 31.71 -26.95 0.65
N LYS A 164 31.53 -27.53 1.85
CA LYS A 164 31.72 -28.96 2.15
C LYS A 164 30.49 -29.82 1.83
N ARG A 165 29.29 -29.21 1.80
CA ARG A 165 28.03 -29.84 1.41
C ARG A 165 27.14 -28.82 0.70
N LEU A 166 27.38 -28.68 -0.59
CA LEU A 166 26.48 -28.02 -1.53
C LEU A 166 25.15 -28.80 -1.63
N PRO A 167 24.05 -28.16 -2.09
CA PRO A 167 22.80 -28.87 -2.31
C PRO A 167 22.97 -29.98 -3.36
N LYS A 168 22.20 -31.06 -3.21
CA LYS A 168 22.07 -32.13 -4.19
C LYS A 168 20.98 -31.81 -5.23
N GLU A 169 20.97 -32.56 -6.33
CA GLU A 169 19.84 -32.60 -7.26
C GLU A 169 18.54 -32.95 -6.49
N GLY A 170 17.56 -32.03 -6.51
CA GLY A 170 16.31 -32.12 -5.72
C GLY A 170 16.32 -31.32 -4.40
N GLU A 171 17.47 -30.99 -3.82
CA GLU A 171 17.58 -30.06 -2.68
C GLU A 171 17.57 -28.58 -3.12
N GLU A 172 17.71 -28.33 -4.43
CA GLU A 172 17.62 -27.02 -5.07
C GLU A 172 16.17 -26.72 -5.49
N GLY A 173 15.69 -25.49 -5.26
CA GLY A 173 14.36 -25.08 -5.74
C GLY A 173 14.29 -25.02 -7.27
N TYR A 174 13.10 -25.14 -7.87
CA TYR A 174 12.95 -25.37 -9.32
C TYR A 174 13.57 -24.28 -10.23
N GLY A 175 13.60 -23.02 -9.77
CA GLY A 175 14.29 -21.92 -10.45
C GLY A 175 15.82 -21.96 -10.34
N TYR A 176 16.34 -22.64 -9.32
CA TYR A 176 17.77 -22.85 -9.09
C TYR A 176 18.29 -24.12 -9.77
N VAL A 177 17.53 -25.23 -9.78
CA VAL A 177 17.82 -26.46 -10.55
C VAL A 177 18.06 -26.16 -12.03
N ALA A 178 17.28 -25.21 -12.55
CA ALA A 178 17.45 -24.65 -13.87
C ALA A 178 18.90 -24.14 -14.09
N LEU A 179 19.39 -23.28 -13.19
CA LEU A 179 20.69 -22.60 -13.26
C LEU A 179 21.87 -23.53 -12.88
N GLY A 180 21.66 -24.43 -11.91
CA GLY A 180 22.64 -25.39 -11.40
C GLY A 180 23.14 -26.39 -12.45
N LYS A 181 22.39 -26.61 -13.54
CA LYS A 181 22.82 -27.44 -14.69
C LYS A 181 24.11 -26.99 -15.38
N LYS A 182 24.62 -25.77 -15.11
CA LYS A 182 25.97 -25.34 -15.51
C LYS A 182 27.10 -25.89 -14.64
N GLY A 183 26.80 -26.60 -13.55
CA GLY A 183 27.75 -27.40 -12.77
C GLY A 183 28.53 -26.67 -11.67
N VAL A 184 28.22 -25.40 -11.36
CA VAL A 184 28.94 -24.64 -10.32
C VAL A 184 28.00 -23.77 -9.48
N PHE A 185 27.32 -24.38 -8.51
CA PHE A 185 26.43 -23.69 -7.56
C PHE A 185 27.07 -22.45 -6.88
N PRO A 186 28.32 -22.48 -6.38
CA PRO A 186 28.94 -21.30 -5.76
C PRO A 186 29.07 -20.07 -6.67
N GLN A 187 29.12 -20.24 -8.00
CA GLN A 187 29.19 -19.12 -8.95
C GLN A 187 27.82 -18.45 -9.17
N PHE A 188 26.72 -19.18 -8.94
CA PHE A 188 25.35 -18.75 -9.23
C PHE A 188 24.46 -18.55 -8.00
N ALA A 189 24.91 -18.88 -6.80
CA ALA A 189 24.15 -18.59 -5.57
C ALA A 189 23.90 -17.08 -5.46
N PRO A 190 22.67 -16.61 -5.20
CA PRO A 190 22.32 -15.18 -5.28
C PRO A 190 22.94 -14.34 -4.16
N SER A 191 23.30 -14.98 -3.04
CA SER A 191 23.91 -14.35 -1.87
C SER A 191 24.79 -15.32 -1.11
N PHE A 192 25.68 -14.75 -0.28
CA PHE A 192 26.66 -15.44 0.53
C PHE A 192 26.67 -14.88 1.94
N LEU A 193 27.13 -15.71 2.88
CA LEU A 193 27.40 -15.31 4.24
C LEU A 193 28.84 -15.70 4.57
N TYR A 194 29.69 -14.68 4.69
CA TYR A 194 31.13 -14.82 4.88
C TYR A 194 31.47 -14.66 6.36
N ARG A 195 32.02 -15.71 6.96
CA ARG A 195 32.57 -15.70 8.34
C ARG A 195 34.09 -15.68 8.28
N PHE A 196 34.70 -14.83 9.11
CA PHE A 196 36.16 -14.73 9.23
C PHE A 196 36.59 -14.64 10.70
N ARG A 197 37.36 -15.62 11.18
CA ARG A 197 37.95 -15.64 12.53
C ARG A 197 39.45 -15.43 12.45
N GLY A 198 39.95 -14.41 13.17
CA GLY A 198 41.33 -13.91 13.04
C GLY A 198 42.44 -14.79 13.63
N ASP A 199 42.17 -15.51 14.71
CA ASP A 199 43.13 -16.44 15.31
C ASP A 199 42.44 -17.69 15.87
N ALA A 200 43.06 -18.85 15.71
CA ALA A 200 42.55 -20.15 16.16
C ALA A 200 43.09 -20.52 17.55
N THR A 201 43.25 -19.53 18.43
CA THR A 201 43.66 -19.72 19.84
C THR A 201 42.50 -20.20 20.70
N ALA A 202 42.14 -21.45 20.45
CA ALA A 202 41.52 -22.41 21.36
C ALA A 202 40.90 -21.88 22.67
N ILE A 203 39.56 -21.77 22.68
CA ILE A 203 38.75 -21.99 23.89
C ILE A 203 38.77 -23.50 24.20
N LEU A 204 39.90 -24.00 24.70
CA LEU A 204 40.16 -25.40 25.04
C LEU A 204 39.80 -25.67 26.51
N SER A 205 38.50 -25.80 26.85
CA SER A 205 38.11 -26.39 28.16
C SER A 205 36.65 -26.82 28.37
N MET A 206 35.70 -26.62 27.44
CA MET A 206 34.30 -27.04 27.63
C MET A 206 33.87 -28.07 26.59
N LYS A 207 33.00 -29.01 26.97
CA LYS A 207 32.45 -30.05 26.07
C LYS A 207 31.31 -29.47 25.24
N ASP A 208 31.69 -28.57 24.35
CA ASP A 208 30.78 -27.91 23.43
C ASP A 208 30.38 -28.87 22.29
N VAL A 209 29.08 -29.18 22.19
CA VAL A 209 28.50 -29.98 21.10
C VAL A 209 28.63 -29.25 19.74
N HIS A 210 28.87 -27.94 19.77
CA HIS A 210 29.13 -27.08 18.61
C HIS A 210 30.63 -26.84 18.36
N SER A 211 31.53 -27.66 18.94
CA SER A 211 32.96 -27.66 18.56
C SER A 211 33.26 -28.32 17.20
N ASP A 212 32.19 -28.81 16.56
CA ASP A 212 32.14 -29.60 15.34
C ASP A 212 31.75 -28.71 14.14
N ASP A 213 32.24 -29.02 12.94
CA ASP A 213 31.98 -28.21 11.74
C ASP A 213 30.53 -28.42 11.26
N VAL A 214 29.71 -27.37 11.25
CA VAL A 214 28.34 -27.44 10.71
C VAL A 214 28.38 -27.50 9.17
N GLU A 215 27.80 -28.55 8.57
CA GLU A 215 27.76 -28.72 7.11
C GLU A 215 26.47 -28.22 6.46
N TYR A 216 25.36 -28.24 7.19
CA TYR A 216 24.02 -27.93 6.71
C TYR A 216 23.09 -27.57 7.86
N ILE A 217 22.21 -26.58 7.63
CA ILE A 217 21.16 -26.18 8.58
C ILE A 217 19.82 -26.01 7.84
N LYS A 218 18.71 -26.35 8.52
CA LYS A 218 17.32 -26.20 8.08
C LYS A 218 16.49 -25.52 9.19
N TYR A 219 15.89 -24.36 8.90
CA TYR A 219 15.01 -23.62 9.83
C TYR A 219 13.53 -23.75 9.45
N ASN A 220 12.76 -24.52 10.23
CA ASN A 220 11.35 -24.77 9.96
C ASN A 220 10.43 -23.74 10.64
N SER A 221 10.54 -22.48 10.21
CA SER A 221 9.82 -21.32 10.76
C SER A 221 8.40 -21.13 10.23
N SER A 222 7.93 -21.97 9.31
CA SER A 222 6.53 -21.93 8.83
C SER A 222 5.54 -22.57 9.80
N ARG A 223 6.02 -23.33 10.79
CA ARG A 223 5.21 -23.97 11.84
C ARG A 223 4.90 -23.01 12.98
N LYS A 224 3.88 -23.31 13.78
CA LYS A 224 3.63 -22.61 15.06
C LYS A 224 4.89 -22.61 15.95
N PRO A 225 5.12 -21.58 16.79
CA PRO A 225 6.33 -21.48 17.63
C PRO A 225 6.61 -22.72 18.51
N GLU A 226 5.55 -23.39 18.97
CA GLU A 226 5.61 -24.64 19.75
C GLU A 226 6.09 -25.88 18.97
N TYR A 227 6.21 -25.78 17.64
CA TYR A 227 6.63 -26.86 16.72
C TYR A 227 7.78 -26.42 15.78
N ALA A 228 8.31 -25.21 15.96
CA ALA A 228 9.33 -24.61 15.11
C ALA A 228 10.73 -25.09 15.50
N LEU A 229 11.38 -25.83 14.60
CA LEU A 229 12.65 -26.53 14.85
C LEU A 229 13.76 -26.09 13.88
N LYS A 230 14.99 -26.08 14.40
CA LYS A 230 16.25 -26.03 13.66
C LYS A 230 16.82 -27.45 13.58
N THR A 231 17.23 -27.88 12.39
CA THR A 231 17.95 -29.14 12.19
C THR A 231 19.32 -28.86 11.59
N GLU A 232 20.38 -29.35 12.22
CA GLU A 232 21.78 -29.16 11.80
C GLU A 232 22.44 -30.52 11.51
N ILE A 233 23.30 -30.58 10.51
CA ILE A 233 24.21 -31.72 10.30
C ILE A 233 25.63 -31.28 10.63
N LEU A 234 26.16 -31.90 11.68
CA LEU A 234 27.46 -31.60 12.28
C LEU A 234 28.50 -32.61 11.79
N ARG A 235 29.76 -32.18 11.64
CA ARG A 235 30.91 -33.05 11.40
C ARG A 235 31.91 -32.94 12.55
N ASP A 236 32.14 -34.06 13.24
CA ASP A 236 33.12 -34.13 14.33
C ASP A 236 34.58 -34.05 13.82
N LYS A 237 35.53 -33.89 14.74
CA LYS A 237 36.96 -33.72 14.43
C LYS A 237 37.57 -34.97 13.80
N GLU A 238 36.97 -36.13 14.06
CA GLU A 238 37.29 -37.43 13.48
C GLU A 238 36.67 -37.62 12.08
N GLY A 239 35.76 -36.73 11.67
CA GLY A 239 35.15 -36.67 10.34
C GLY A 239 33.79 -37.35 10.19
N ASN A 240 33.19 -37.87 11.27
CA ASN A 240 31.86 -38.48 11.27
C ASN A 240 30.75 -37.44 11.25
N ARG A 241 29.56 -37.82 10.79
CA ARG A 241 28.38 -36.96 10.72
C ARG A 241 27.39 -37.27 11.84
N LYS A 242 26.74 -36.24 12.36
CA LYS A 242 25.63 -36.32 13.33
C LYS A 242 24.51 -35.35 12.95
N VAL A 243 23.31 -35.56 13.48
CA VAL A 243 22.12 -34.71 13.21
C VAL A 243 21.61 -34.13 14.52
N LEU A 244 21.65 -32.81 14.69
CA LEU A 244 21.07 -32.11 15.83
C LEU A 244 19.68 -31.59 15.46
N LYS A 245 18.64 -31.92 16.23
CA LYS A 245 17.33 -31.22 16.20
C LYS A 245 17.21 -30.36 17.46
N GLU A 246 16.91 -29.08 17.31
CA GLU A 246 16.82 -28.10 18.39
C GLU A 246 15.59 -27.20 18.22
N GLY A 247 14.95 -26.78 19.30
CA GLY A 247 13.86 -25.80 19.24
C GLY A 247 14.35 -24.41 18.80
N ILE A 248 13.60 -23.70 17.95
CA ILE A 248 13.94 -22.31 17.59
C ILE A 248 13.76 -21.36 18.78
N GLY A 249 12.79 -21.66 19.66
CA GLY A 249 12.53 -20.94 20.91
C GLY A 249 12.09 -21.89 22.03
N ALA A 250 11.95 -21.36 23.24
CA ALA A 250 11.57 -22.13 24.42
C ALA A 250 10.17 -22.74 24.33
N GLU A 251 9.32 -22.18 23.46
CA GLU A 251 8.00 -22.68 23.10
C GLU A 251 8.07 -24.11 22.53
N ALA A 252 9.10 -24.42 21.72
CA ALA A 252 9.29 -25.72 21.09
C ALA A 252 9.84 -26.81 22.05
N ASN A 253 10.24 -26.45 23.27
CA ASN A 253 10.85 -27.38 24.22
C ASN A 253 9.93 -28.56 24.55
N ALA A 254 8.63 -28.31 24.72
CA ALA A 254 7.65 -29.37 24.97
C ALA A 254 7.53 -30.38 23.82
N HIS A 255 7.77 -29.93 22.57
CA HIS A 255 7.77 -30.79 21.40
C HIS A 255 9.06 -31.64 21.34
N ILE A 256 10.24 -31.03 21.45
CA ILE A 256 11.53 -31.76 21.49
C ILE A 256 11.57 -32.76 22.67
N ASP A 257 11.16 -32.34 23.86
CA ASP A 257 11.09 -33.20 25.07
C ASP A 257 10.17 -34.43 24.87
N SER A 258 9.25 -34.39 23.90
CA SER A 258 8.32 -35.51 23.62
C SER A 258 8.92 -36.59 22.72
N LEU A 259 9.96 -36.28 21.93
CA LEU A 259 10.48 -37.17 20.88
C LEU A 259 11.01 -38.52 21.42
N PRO A 260 11.80 -38.58 22.52
CA PRO A 260 12.24 -39.87 23.08
C PRO A 260 11.08 -40.80 23.48
N LYS A 261 9.98 -40.24 23.99
CA LYS A 261 8.77 -41.00 24.35
C LYS A 261 8.06 -41.53 23.09
N LYS A 262 7.90 -40.66 22.09
CA LYS A 262 7.27 -41.00 20.79
C LYS A 262 8.04 -42.10 20.08
N ARG A 263 9.36 -41.95 19.93
CA ARG A 263 10.26 -42.98 19.40
C ARG A 263 10.05 -44.31 20.09
N LYS A 264 10.14 -44.37 21.42
CA LYS A 264 9.99 -45.63 22.18
C LYS A 264 8.64 -46.33 21.88
N LEU A 265 7.56 -45.56 21.85
CA LEU A 265 6.22 -46.06 21.52
C LEU A 265 6.16 -46.65 20.10
N LEU A 266 6.85 -46.03 19.13
CA LEU A 266 6.99 -46.59 17.78
C LEU A 266 7.88 -47.84 17.75
N SER A 267 9.03 -47.85 18.44
CA SER A 267 9.95 -48.99 18.46
C SER A 267 9.27 -50.30 18.85
N GLU A 268 8.37 -50.26 19.85
CA GLU A 268 7.59 -51.42 20.30
C GLU A 268 6.61 -51.97 19.23
N SER A 269 6.08 -51.09 18.36
CA SER A 269 5.20 -51.44 17.24
C SER A 269 5.98 -51.95 16.01
N PHE A 270 7.00 -51.17 15.60
CA PHE A 270 7.75 -51.39 14.36
C PHE A 270 8.75 -52.55 14.43
N ALA A 271 9.14 -53.00 15.63
CA ALA A 271 9.93 -54.22 15.82
C ALA A 271 9.34 -55.46 15.12
N ARG A 272 8.00 -55.55 15.01
CA ARG A 272 7.32 -56.65 14.30
C ARG A 272 7.44 -56.56 12.78
N ARG A 273 7.68 -55.36 12.24
CA ARG A 273 7.76 -55.05 10.80
C ARG A 273 9.22 -54.95 10.29
N LYS A 274 10.20 -55.31 11.14
CA LYS A 274 11.65 -55.20 10.89
C LYS A 274 12.13 -53.77 10.57
N ILE A 275 11.39 -52.74 10.99
CA ILE A 275 11.80 -51.34 10.84
C ILE A 275 12.40 -50.90 12.17
N GLN A 276 13.64 -50.44 12.13
CA GLN A 276 14.30 -49.80 13.26
C GLN A 276 13.82 -48.35 13.34
N VAL A 277 13.51 -47.84 14.54
CA VAL A 277 13.27 -46.41 14.74
C VAL A 277 14.55 -45.81 15.29
N LEU A 278 15.02 -44.72 14.70
CA LEU A 278 16.30 -44.09 15.05
C LEU A 278 16.33 -43.67 16.52
N GLU A 279 17.42 -44.00 17.22
CA GLU A 279 17.61 -43.68 18.64
C GLU A 279 18.61 -42.54 18.81
N GLU A 280 18.33 -41.68 19.79
CA GLU A 280 19.13 -40.51 20.16
C GLU A 280 20.49 -40.89 20.78
N GLU A 281 21.58 -40.26 20.32
CA GLU A 281 22.91 -40.33 20.95
C GLU A 281 23.04 -39.39 22.16
N GLY A 282 22.27 -38.30 22.17
CA GLY A 282 22.30 -37.31 23.25
C GLY A 282 21.03 -36.47 23.30
N PHE A 283 20.63 -36.05 24.49
CA PHE A 283 19.43 -35.25 24.72
C PHE A 283 19.70 -34.24 25.84
N TRP A 284 19.57 -32.95 25.54
CA TRP A 284 19.77 -31.85 26.47
C TRP A 284 18.45 -31.13 26.69
N ARG A 285 17.94 -31.23 27.91
CA ARG A 285 16.67 -30.65 28.30
C ARG A 285 16.86 -29.26 28.88
N ALA A 286 16.07 -28.29 28.41
CA ALA A 286 16.04 -26.96 29.00
C ALA A 286 15.58 -27.00 30.47
N TYR A 287 16.22 -26.21 31.34
CA TYR A 287 15.81 -26.07 32.73
C TYR A 287 14.43 -25.38 32.83
N ALA A 288 13.62 -25.77 33.82
CA ALA A 288 12.32 -25.15 34.06
C ALA A 288 12.47 -23.64 34.34
N GLY A 289 11.86 -22.80 33.51
CA GLY A 289 11.98 -21.35 33.56
C GLY A 289 13.17 -20.76 32.78
N SER A 290 13.98 -21.59 32.10
CA SER A 290 14.98 -21.11 31.14
C SER A 290 14.31 -20.69 29.82
N GLN A 291 14.95 -19.76 29.11
CA GLN A 291 14.62 -19.44 27.70
C GLN A 291 15.51 -20.19 26.69
N SER A 292 16.43 -21.04 27.16
CA SER A 292 17.21 -21.93 26.28
C SER A 292 16.30 -22.97 25.61
N PRO A 293 16.58 -23.35 24.35
CA PRO A 293 15.89 -24.46 23.72
C PRO A 293 16.35 -25.82 24.29
N SER A 294 15.48 -26.83 24.22
CA SER A 294 15.87 -28.24 24.33
C SER A 294 16.43 -28.71 22.98
N SER A 295 17.42 -29.62 23.01
CA SER A 295 18.04 -30.19 21.81
C SER A 295 18.30 -31.69 21.92
N ILE A 296 18.33 -32.37 20.79
CA ILE A 296 18.50 -33.82 20.68
C ILE A 296 19.41 -34.16 19.49
N LEU A 297 20.40 -35.01 19.73
CA LEU A 297 21.43 -35.40 18.77
C LEU A 297 21.21 -36.86 18.37
N TYR A 298 21.17 -37.11 17.06
CA TYR A 298 20.99 -38.40 16.43
C TYR A 298 22.23 -38.80 15.61
N PRO A 299 22.50 -40.11 15.45
CA PRO A 299 23.51 -40.56 14.50
C PRO A 299 23.07 -40.28 13.06
N PHE A 300 24.01 -39.94 12.18
CA PHE A 300 23.72 -39.79 10.76
C PHE A 300 23.61 -41.16 10.08
N VAL A 301 22.39 -41.54 9.68
CA VAL A 301 22.13 -42.78 8.92
C VAL A 301 22.65 -42.64 7.50
N LYS A 302 23.36 -43.66 7.00
CA LYS A 302 23.89 -43.71 5.64
C LYS A 302 23.02 -44.63 4.80
N GLY A 303 22.49 -44.16 3.68
CA GLY A 303 21.61 -44.95 2.82
C GLY A 303 20.88 -44.07 1.82
N LYS A 304 19.95 -44.70 1.08
CA LYS A 304 18.91 -44.00 0.31
C LYS A 304 17.58 -44.12 1.04
N SER A 305 16.68 -43.16 0.86
CA SER A 305 15.30 -43.30 1.31
C SER A 305 14.56 -44.36 0.47
N ILE A 306 13.45 -44.89 0.99
CA ILE A 306 12.57 -45.77 0.20
C ILE A 306 12.02 -45.01 -1.01
N GLY A 307 11.76 -43.71 -0.89
CA GLY A 307 11.16 -42.94 -1.98
C GLY A 307 12.16 -42.56 -3.07
N GLU A 308 13.43 -42.30 -2.74
CA GLU A 308 14.55 -42.23 -3.68
C GLU A 308 14.67 -43.54 -4.49
N ILE A 309 14.65 -44.70 -3.81
CA ILE A 309 14.73 -46.02 -4.46
C ILE A 309 13.54 -46.24 -5.41
N LEU A 310 12.32 -45.89 -5.00
CA LEU A 310 11.13 -45.97 -5.85
C LEU A 310 11.16 -44.95 -7.00
N GLY A 311 11.75 -43.77 -6.77
CA GLY A 311 11.94 -42.72 -7.76
C GLY A 311 12.91 -43.12 -8.87
N GLU A 312 13.95 -43.90 -8.55
CA GLU A 312 14.90 -44.47 -9.53
C GLU A 312 14.29 -45.57 -10.41
N LEU A 313 13.22 -46.22 -9.94
CA LEU A 313 12.49 -47.26 -10.68
C LEU A 313 11.42 -46.70 -11.64
N ILE A 314 11.21 -45.37 -11.66
CA ILE A 314 10.29 -44.71 -12.60
C ILE A 314 10.82 -44.90 -14.03
N SER A 315 10.02 -45.54 -14.88
CA SER A 315 10.38 -45.82 -16.27
C SER A 315 9.29 -45.37 -17.24
N GLN A 316 9.70 -44.73 -18.35
CA GLN A 316 8.82 -44.23 -19.41
C GLN A 316 7.68 -43.29 -18.95
N GLY A 317 7.79 -42.69 -17.77
CA GLY A 317 6.75 -41.85 -17.17
C GLY A 317 5.70 -42.58 -16.33
N LYS A 318 5.96 -43.84 -15.95
CA LYS A 318 5.07 -44.66 -15.12
C LYS A 318 5.70 -44.95 -13.76
N ALA A 319 4.89 -44.90 -12.71
CA ALA A 319 5.30 -45.27 -11.37
C ALA A 319 5.48 -46.80 -11.21
N PRO A 320 6.42 -47.28 -10.37
CA PRO A 320 6.62 -48.68 -10.06
C PRO A 320 5.56 -49.20 -9.08
N VAL A 321 4.33 -49.39 -9.57
CA VAL A 321 3.13 -49.66 -8.73
C VAL A 321 3.31 -50.88 -7.82
N LYS A 322 3.97 -51.95 -8.29
CA LYS A 322 4.18 -53.18 -7.52
C LYS A 322 5.13 -52.94 -6.34
N GLU A 323 6.24 -52.26 -6.59
CA GLU A 323 7.27 -51.95 -5.61
C GLU A 323 6.75 -50.92 -4.58
N ILE A 324 5.94 -49.95 -5.01
CA ILE A 324 5.21 -49.05 -4.11
C ILE A 324 4.24 -49.84 -3.22
N GLN A 325 3.51 -50.82 -3.75
CA GLN A 325 2.61 -51.67 -2.96
C GLN A 325 3.36 -52.54 -1.94
N GLU A 326 4.52 -53.10 -2.31
CA GLU A 326 5.40 -53.83 -1.40
C GLU A 326 5.93 -52.93 -0.27
N ALA A 327 6.35 -51.70 -0.60
CA ALA A 327 6.78 -50.71 0.38
C ALA A 327 5.64 -50.25 1.31
N LEU A 328 4.44 -49.99 0.78
CA LEU A 328 3.25 -49.67 1.57
C LEU A 328 2.88 -50.82 2.52
N HIS A 329 3.00 -52.07 2.09
CA HIS A 329 2.77 -53.23 2.96
C HIS A 329 3.81 -53.34 4.07
N LEU A 330 5.10 -53.08 3.79
CA LEU A 330 6.15 -53.04 4.80
C LEU A 330 5.89 -51.96 5.88
N LEU A 331 5.53 -50.74 5.46
CA LEU A 331 5.31 -49.62 6.37
C LEU A 331 3.99 -49.75 7.16
N LEU A 332 2.87 -50.00 6.47
CA LEU A 332 1.52 -49.92 7.03
C LEU A 332 0.92 -51.26 7.44
N GLY A 333 1.36 -52.38 6.83
CA GLY A 333 0.71 -53.68 6.96
C GLY A 333 -0.68 -53.71 6.32
N GLU A 334 -1.50 -54.68 6.75
CA GLU A 334 -2.87 -54.92 6.25
C GLU A 334 -3.98 -54.40 7.20
N GLU A 335 -3.61 -53.90 8.38
CA GLU A 335 -4.53 -53.43 9.41
C GLU A 335 -5.28 -52.17 8.95
N SER A 336 -6.62 -52.18 8.95
CA SER A 336 -7.42 -51.02 8.49
C SER A 336 -7.26 -49.76 9.35
N PHE A 337 -6.76 -49.91 10.58
CA PHE A 337 -6.49 -48.83 11.53
C PHE A 337 -5.18 -49.15 12.27
N ILE A 338 -4.25 -48.19 12.30
CA ILE A 338 -2.89 -48.40 12.80
C ILE A 338 -2.72 -47.69 14.15
N LYS A 339 -2.14 -48.37 15.15
CA LYS A 339 -1.96 -47.83 16.50
C LYS A 339 -0.67 -48.37 17.16
N PRO A 340 0.24 -47.49 17.63
CA PRO A 340 0.29 -46.04 17.42
C PRO A 340 0.44 -45.70 15.93
N ALA A 341 -0.04 -44.53 15.51
CA ALA A 341 0.15 -44.04 14.14
C ALA A 341 1.24 -42.95 14.11
N ASN A 342 2.15 -43.01 13.15
CA ASN A 342 3.09 -41.94 12.86
C ASN A 342 2.66 -41.23 11.56
N LEU A 343 2.33 -39.95 11.64
CA LEU A 343 1.97 -39.16 10.45
C LEU A 343 3.22 -38.80 9.61
N ASP A 344 4.42 -38.93 10.18
CA ASP A 344 5.71 -38.79 9.48
C ASP A 344 6.20 -40.09 8.81
N LEU A 345 5.37 -41.13 8.71
CA LEU A 345 5.73 -42.40 8.08
C LEU A 345 5.74 -42.29 6.53
N LEU A 346 6.41 -41.26 6.00
CA LEU A 346 6.61 -41.02 4.57
C LEU A 346 7.76 -41.89 4.03
N PHE A 347 7.76 -42.17 2.72
CA PHE A 347 8.86 -42.93 2.09
C PHE A 347 10.23 -42.26 2.26
N GLU A 348 10.29 -40.92 2.26
CA GLU A 348 11.53 -40.15 2.46
C GLU A 348 12.09 -40.27 3.88
N ASN A 349 11.23 -40.52 4.88
CA ASN A 349 11.63 -40.61 6.29
C ASN A 349 12.10 -42.03 6.69
N VAL A 350 12.19 -42.97 5.74
CA VAL A 350 12.67 -44.34 5.98
C VAL A 350 13.88 -44.61 5.10
N ILE A 351 15.06 -44.66 5.71
CA ILE A 351 16.36 -44.85 5.05
C ILE A 351 16.78 -46.31 5.11
N MET A 352 17.26 -46.84 3.99
CA MET A 352 17.85 -48.18 3.88
C MET A 352 19.35 -48.14 4.18
N ASP A 353 19.75 -48.53 5.39
CA ASP A 353 21.15 -48.76 5.75
C ASP A 353 21.48 -50.25 5.49
N GLY A 354 22.00 -50.52 4.29
CA GLY A 354 22.14 -51.87 3.77
C GLY A 354 20.77 -52.54 3.57
N GLU A 355 20.55 -53.67 4.25
CA GLU A 355 19.26 -54.39 4.25
C GLU A 355 18.28 -53.90 5.35
N GLN A 356 18.70 -52.99 6.23
CA GLN A 356 17.91 -52.54 7.38
C GLN A 356 17.18 -51.24 7.08
N ALA A 357 15.84 -51.25 7.19
CA ALA A 357 15.01 -50.05 7.12
C ALA A 357 15.06 -49.28 8.45
N VAL A 358 15.40 -47.99 8.41
CA VAL A 358 15.53 -47.09 9.57
C VAL A 358 14.60 -45.90 9.41
N LEU A 359 13.56 -45.82 10.24
CA LEU A 359 12.67 -44.66 10.36
C LEU A 359 13.39 -43.54 11.12
N ILE A 360 13.65 -42.42 10.45
CA ILE A 360 14.43 -41.30 11.00
C ILE A 360 13.57 -40.18 11.59
N ASP A 361 12.25 -40.18 11.39
CA ASP A 361 11.36 -39.13 11.92
C ASP A 361 10.12 -39.65 12.67
N CYS A 362 9.79 -38.96 13.76
CA CYS A 362 8.74 -39.32 14.72
C CYS A 362 8.14 -38.09 15.43
N GLU A 363 8.15 -36.92 14.79
CA GLU A 363 7.58 -35.69 15.32
C GLU A 363 6.06 -35.82 15.56
N TRP A 364 5.32 -36.49 14.68
CA TRP A 364 3.85 -36.55 14.67
C TRP A 364 3.27 -37.95 14.95
N VAL A 365 3.49 -38.44 16.17
CA VAL A 365 2.92 -39.72 16.65
C VAL A 365 1.60 -39.52 17.41
N LYS A 366 0.53 -40.13 16.91
CA LYS A 366 -0.78 -40.28 17.59
C LYS A 366 -0.81 -41.58 18.39
N GLU A 367 -0.91 -41.49 19.71
CA GLU A 367 -0.99 -42.67 20.60
C GLU A 367 -2.32 -43.42 20.44
N GLU A 368 -3.38 -42.70 20.07
CA GLU A 368 -4.73 -43.23 19.84
C GLU A 368 -4.86 -44.05 18.55
N GLY A 369 -4.02 -43.78 17.54
CA GLY A 369 -4.00 -44.41 16.22
C GLY A 369 -4.70 -43.59 15.11
N GLU A 370 -4.64 -44.06 13.86
CA GLU A 370 -5.20 -43.38 12.69
C GLU A 370 -5.65 -44.39 11.60
N GLU A 371 -6.55 -43.98 10.73
CA GLU A 371 -7.02 -44.81 9.60
C GLU A 371 -5.90 -45.08 8.59
N ARG A 372 -5.73 -46.35 8.18
CA ARG A 372 -4.71 -46.73 7.19
C ARG A 372 -4.86 -45.99 5.87
N LEU A 373 -6.08 -45.64 5.47
CA LEU A 373 -6.37 -44.89 4.25
C LEU A 373 -5.72 -43.49 4.27
N PHE A 374 -5.76 -42.79 5.40
CA PHE A 374 -5.18 -41.44 5.52
C PHE A 374 -3.65 -41.48 5.53
N LEU A 375 -3.05 -42.45 6.22
CA LEU A 375 -1.60 -42.68 6.19
C LEU A 375 -1.11 -43.05 4.79
N LEU A 376 -1.84 -43.94 4.10
CA LEU A 376 -1.56 -44.32 2.72
C LEU A 376 -1.69 -43.12 1.78
N TYR A 377 -2.72 -42.28 1.95
CA TYR A 377 -2.87 -41.03 1.21
C TYR A 377 -1.63 -40.14 1.37
N ARG A 378 -1.19 -39.85 2.61
CA ARG A 378 -0.01 -39.01 2.85
C ARG A 378 1.23 -39.56 2.15
N ILE A 379 1.51 -40.85 2.29
CA ILE A 379 2.68 -41.50 1.67
C ILE A 379 2.65 -41.33 0.14
N LEU A 380 1.51 -41.59 -0.49
CA LEU A 380 1.35 -41.49 -1.93
C LEU A 380 1.33 -40.04 -2.43
N HIS A 381 0.72 -39.12 -1.69
CA HIS A 381 0.60 -37.71 -2.04
C HIS A 381 1.98 -37.05 -2.07
N TYR A 382 2.75 -37.17 -0.97
CA TYR A 382 4.09 -36.58 -0.90
C TYR A 382 5.05 -37.18 -1.93
N TRP A 383 5.02 -38.51 -2.14
CA TRP A 383 5.85 -39.15 -3.17
C TRP A 383 5.40 -38.78 -4.59
N TYR A 384 4.09 -38.67 -4.85
CA TYR A 384 3.59 -38.19 -6.14
C TYR A 384 4.05 -36.76 -6.41
N GLU A 385 3.90 -35.85 -5.45
CA GLU A 385 4.27 -34.45 -5.59
C GLU A 385 5.77 -34.24 -5.81
N GLU A 386 6.61 -35.05 -5.18
CA GLU A 386 8.07 -35.04 -5.38
C GLU A 386 8.47 -35.55 -6.77
N TYR A 387 7.84 -36.62 -7.26
CA TYR A 387 8.24 -37.29 -8.50
C TYR A 387 7.35 -36.94 -9.72
N LYS A 388 6.34 -36.07 -9.59
CA LYS A 388 5.34 -35.76 -10.63
C LYS A 388 5.94 -35.37 -11.98
N ASP A 389 7.06 -34.68 -11.99
CA ASP A 389 7.73 -34.23 -13.22
C ASP A 389 8.43 -35.37 -13.99
N LYS A 390 8.72 -36.48 -13.31
CA LYS A 390 9.15 -37.74 -13.94
C LYS A 390 7.96 -38.62 -14.35
N LEU A 391 6.74 -38.31 -13.91
CA LEU A 391 5.51 -39.07 -14.17
C LEU A 391 4.67 -38.44 -15.29
N LYS A 392 3.94 -39.27 -16.05
CA LYS A 392 3.09 -38.83 -17.18
C LYS A 392 1.61 -39.12 -16.94
N TYR A 393 1.14 -38.84 -15.73
CA TYR A 393 -0.28 -38.87 -15.38
C TYR A 393 -0.96 -37.53 -15.71
N LYS A 394 -2.27 -37.55 -15.98
CA LYS A 394 -3.04 -36.37 -16.36
C LYS A 394 -3.29 -35.42 -15.17
N ASP A 395 -3.51 -36.02 -14.00
CA ASP A 395 -3.87 -35.41 -12.74
C ASP A 395 -3.53 -36.40 -11.61
N GLU A 396 -3.47 -35.91 -10.38
CA GLU A 396 -3.22 -36.74 -9.19
C GLU A 396 -4.27 -37.85 -9.01
N GLU A 397 -5.55 -37.55 -9.29
CA GLU A 397 -6.63 -38.53 -9.26
C GLU A 397 -6.33 -39.75 -10.15
N SER A 398 -5.69 -39.55 -11.32
CA SER A 398 -5.27 -40.62 -12.22
C SER A 398 -4.17 -41.52 -11.62
N PHE A 399 -3.30 -40.98 -10.76
CA PHE A 399 -2.29 -41.75 -10.04
C PHE A 399 -2.92 -42.53 -8.88
N PHE A 400 -3.75 -41.89 -8.06
CA PHE A 400 -4.40 -42.54 -6.91
C PHE A 400 -5.32 -43.71 -7.27
N ARG A 401 -5.94 -43.68 -8.46
CA ARG A 401 -6.70 -44.81 -9.01
C ARG A 401 -5.88 -46.10 -9.18
N LEU A 402 -4.55 -46.02 -9.32
CA LEU A 402 -3.67 -47.21 -9.38
C LEU A 402 -3.60 -47.97 -8.04
N PHE A 403 -3.95 -47.30 -6.94
CA PHE A 403 -3.96 -47.85 -5.58
C PHE A 403 -5.38 -48.06 -5.06
N SER A 404 -6.37 -48.10 -5.96
CA SER A 404 -7.80 -48.31 -5.69
C SER A 404 -8.46 -47.23 -4.82
N ILE A 405 -7.87 -46.04 -4.71
CA ILE A 405 -8.47 -44.90 -4.01
C ILE A 405 -9.40 -44.14 -4.96
N ASN A 406 -10.66 -43.96 -4.55
CA ASN A 406 -11.65 -43.23 -5.33
C ASN A 406 -11.71 -41.74 -4.97
N LYS A 407 -12.32 -40.92 -5.84
CA LYS A 407 -12.38 -39.47 -5.67
C LYS A 407 -13.02 -39.02 -4.33
N PRO A 408 -14.14 -39.61 -3.85
CA PRO A 408 -14.65 -39.34 -2.50
C PRO A 408 -13.66 -39.61 -1.35
N GLU A 409 -12.91 -40.72 -1.42
CA GLU A 409 -11.87 -41.06 -0.45
C GLU A 409 -10.70 -40.06 -0.49
N LEU A 410 -10.27 -39.67 -1.70
CA LEU A 410 -9.23 -38.66 -1.93
C LEU A 410 -9.62 -37.32 -1.30
N LEU A 411 -10.80 -36.78 -1.65
CA LEU A 411 -11.37 -35.53 -1.11
C LEU A 411 -11.59 -35.56 0.43
N SER A 412 -11.71 -36.76 1.02
CA SER A 412 -11.81 -36.94 2.47
C SER A 412 -10.43 -36.89 3.14
N CYS A 413 -9.42 -37.45 2.49
CA CYS A 413 -8.04 -37.42 2.96
C CYS A 413 -7.40 -36.04 2.78
N GLU A 414 -7.63 -35.35 1.65
CA GLU A 414 -7.26 -33.95 1.42
C GLU A 414 -7.77 -33.04 2.56
N ARG A 415 -9.03 -33.20 2.97
CA ARG A 415 -9.61 -32.43 4.10
C ARG A 415 -8.96 -32.75 5.44
N LYS A 416 -8.68 -34.02 5.72
CA LYS A 416 -7.94 -34.42 6.94
C LYS A 416 -6.52 -33.84 6.94
N GLU A 417 -5.87 -33.79 5.77
CA GLU A 417 -4.54 -33.23 5.62
C GLU A 417 -4.55 -31.71 5.82
N ALA A 418 -5.51 -30.99 5.20
CA ALA A 418 -5.67 -29.55 5.41
C ALA A 418 -5.83 -29.18 6.90
N ILE A 419 -6.65 -29.94 7.64
CA ILE A 419 -6.82 -29.75 9.09
C ILE A 419 -5.51 -30.00 9.85
N PHE A 420 -4.77 -31.07 9.52
CA PHE A 420 -3.46 -31.33 10.13
C PHE A 420 -2.45 -30.22 9.84
N GLN A 421 -2.41 -29.73 8.60
CA GLN A 421 -1.53 -28.62 8.22
C GLN A 421 -1.91 -27.33 8.96
N GLU A 422 -3.19 -27.02 9.13
CA GLU A 422 -3.67 -25.89 9.96
C GLU A 422 -3.33 -26.07 11.46
N GLU A 423 -3.42 -27.30 11.98
CA GLU A 423 -2.99 -27.63 13.35
C GLU A 423 -1.49 -27.39 13.56
N VAL A 424 -0.64 -27.71 12.59
CA VAL A 424 0.83 -27.53 12.68
C VAL A 424 1.28 -26.09 12.35
N HIS A 425 0.59 -25.39 11.44
CA HIS A 425 1.04 -24.11 10.86
C HIS A 425 0.23 -22.88 11.35
N GLY A 426 -1.07 -23.00 11.63
CA GLY A 426 -1.92 -21.95 12.22
C GLY A 426 -2.75 -21.10 11.25
N GLU A 427 -3.64 -20.27 11.79
CA GLU A 427 -4.41 -19.28 11.02
C GLU A 427 -3.47 -18.18 10.49
N GLY A 428 -3.41 -18.01 9.16
CA GLY A 428 -2.57 -16.97 8.52
C GLY A 428 -1.68 -17.42 7.34
N GLN A 429 -2.03 -18.48 6.60
CA GLN A 429 -1.25 -18.90 5.43
C GLN A 429 -1.19 -17.86 4.27
N GLU A 430 -2.13 -16.92 4.20
CA GLU A 430 -2.20 -15.93 3.11
C GLU A 430 -1.00 -14.97 3.08
N GLU A 431 -0.32 -14.71 4.20
CA GLU A 431 0.83 -13.79 4.22
C GLU A 431 2.19 -14.43 3.90
N ASN A 432 2.33 -15.77 3.93
CA ASN A 432 3.67 -16.39 4.01
C ASN A 432 4.09 -17.41 2.93
N VAL A 433 3.20 -18.03 2.13
CA VAL A 433 3.64 -19.07 1.16
C VAL A 433 3.07 -18.97 -0.27
N TRP A 434 1.83 -18.52 -0.48
CA TRP A 434 1.17 -18.68 -1.81
C TRP A 434 1.42 -17.57 -2.85
N ALA A 435 2.43 -16.72 -2.66
CA ALA A 435 2.76 -15.62 -3.58
C ALA A 435 3.59 -16.02 -4.83
N TYR A 436 3.94 -17.31 -5.03
CA TYR A 436 4.96 -17.72 -6.01
C TYR A 436 4.62 -18.95 -6.89
N GLN A 437 3.35 -19.11 -7.28
CA GLN A 437 3.02 -19.96 -8.44
C GLN A 437 2.92 -19.15 -9.74
N GLN A 438 4.06 -18.86 -10.37
CA GLN A 438 4.11 -18.66 -11.83
C GLN A 438 5.30 -19.38 -12.49
N SER A 439 4.94 -20.36 -13.33
CA SER A 439 5.68 -20.92 -14.47
C SER A 439 7.21 -20.99 -14.43
N ARG A 440 7.70 -22.21 -14.22
CA ARG A 440 9.09 -22.66 -14.42
C ARG A 440 9.64 -22.34 -15.82
N MET A 441 10.85 -21.78 -15.90
CA MET A 441 11.70 -21.79 -17.11
C MET A 441 13.08 -22.36 -16.78
N SER A 442 13.63 -23.20 -17.65
CA SER A 442 15.06 -23.58 -17.60
C SER A 442 15.90 -22.57 -18.41
N PRO A 443 17.22 -22.42 -18.15
CA PRO A 443 18.02 -21.37 -18.78
C PRO A 443 18.37 -21.72 -20.22
N GLU A 444 18.41 -23.02 -20.54
CA GLU A 444 18.47 -23.51 -21.91
C GLU A 444 17.19 -23.17 -22.67
N ASN A 445 16.01 -23.30 -22.06
CA ASN A 445 14.75 -22.84 -22.68
C ASN A 445 14.67 -21.31 -22.74
N PHE A 446 15.21 -20.57 -21.78
CA PHE A 446 15.27 -19.11 -21.84
C PHE A 446 16.14 -18.62 -23.00
N GLN A 447 17.33 -19.19 -23.17
CA GLN A 447 18.21 -18.84 -24.28
C GLN A 447 17.61 -19.25 -25.63
N LYS A 448 17.02 -20.45 -25.71
CA LYS A 448 16.38 -20.97 -26.92
C LYS A 448 15.09 -20.20 -27.27
N GLN A 449 14.30 -19.78 -26.28
CA GLN A 449 13.17 -18.88 -26.50
C GLN A 449 13.63 -17.49 -26.91
N LYS A 450 14.79 -16.99 -26.48
CA LYS A 450 15.29 -15.69 -26.93
C LYS A 450 15.58 -15.69 -28.45
N GLU A 451 16.13 -16.79 -28.96
CA GLU A 451 16.33 -17.03 -30.40
C GLU A 451 15.01 -17.36 -31.12
N GLU A 452 14.15 -18.17 -30.53
CA GLU A 452 12.85 -18.55 -31.11
C GLU A 452 11.85 -17.37 -31.11
N ILE A 453 11.95 -16.41 -30.19
CA ILE A 453 11.16 -15.16 -30.18
C ILE A 453 11.65 -14.20 -31.25
N ALA A 454 12.94 -14.15 -31.56
CA ALA A 454 13.44 -13.41 -32.72
C ALA A 454 12.85 -13.99 -34.01
N LEU A 455 12.93 -15.31 -34.19
CA LEU A 455 12.37 -16.02 -35.34
C LEU A 455 10.82 -15.93 -35.41
N ARG A 456 10.14 -16.00 -34.26
CA ARG A 456 8.69 -15.86 -34.16
C ARG A 456 8.23 -14.42 -34.30
N ARG A 457 9.07 -13.39 -34.08
CA ARG A 457 8.69 -12.00 -34.42
C ARG A 457 8.55 -11.82 -35.93
N GLU A 458 9.47 -12.37 -36.73
CA GLU A 458 9.31 -12.39 -38.20
C GLU A 458 8.07 -13.20 -38.62
N GLN A 459 7.86 -14.40 -38.05
CA GLN A 459 6.65 -15.19 -38.35
C GLN A 459 5.34 -14.55 -37.86
N ILE A 460 5.35 -13.82 -36.73
CA ILE A 460 4.18 -13.09 -36.23
C ILE A 460 3.89 -11.90 -37.14
N GLN A 461 4.89 -11.20 -37.66
CA GLN A 461 4.71 -10.12 -38.62
C GLN A 461 4.05 -10.63 -39.91
N TYR A 462 4.51 -11.78 -40.43
CA TYR A 462 3.89 -12.48 -41.57
C TYR A 462 2.46 -12.99 -41.26
N LEU A 463 2.25 -13.60 -40.09
CA LEU A 463 0.93 -14.09 -39.66
C LEU A 463 -0.05 -12.96 -39.32
N GLN A 464 0.42 -11.78 -38.93
CA GLN A 464 -0.41 -10.60 -38.68
C GLN A 464 -0.95 -10.02 -40.00
N GLU A 465 -0.19 -10.07 -41.10
CA GLU A 465 -0.70 -9.74 -42.42
C GLU A 465 -1.78 -10.74 -42.88
N GLU A 466 -1.54 -12.05 -42.68
CA GLU A 466 -2.53 -13.11 -43.01
C GLU A 466 -3.79 -13.07 -42.10
N LEU A 467 -3.64 -12.69 -40.82
CA LEU A 467 -4.75 -12.47 -39.90
C LEU A 467 -5.59 -11.25 -40.28
N LYS A 468 -4.97 -10.18 -40.81
CA LYS A 468 -5.67 -8.97 -41.25
C LYS A 468 -6.68 -9.26 -42.36
N GLU A 469 -6.36 -10.21 -43.25
CA GLU A 469 -7.30 -10.69 -44.28
C GLU A 469 -8.41 -11.60 -43.68
N LYS A 470 -8.08 -12.45 -42.71
CA LYS A 470 -9.05 -13.38 -42.09
C LYS A 470 -10.01 -12.71 -41.10
N GLU A 471 -9.57 -11.67 -40.37
CA GLU A 471 -10.43 -10.94 -39.42
C GLU A 471 -11.62 -10.25 -40.10
N ILE A 472 -11.46 -9.78 -41.34
CA ILE A 472 -12.54 -9.18 -42.14
C ILE A 472 -13.67 -10.20 -42.39
N SER A 473 -13.33 -11.48 -42.50
CA SER A 473 -14.32 -12.56 -42.67
C SER A 473 -14.97 -12.97 -41.34
N VAL A 474 -14.19 -13.10 -40.26
CA VAL A 474 -14.69 -13.56 -38.95
C VAL A 474 -15.56 -12.52 -38.23
N LYS A 475 -15.32 -11.20 -38.45
CA LYS A 475 -16.16 -10.13 -37.88
C LYS A 475 -17.63 -10.20 -38.34
N LYS A 476 -17.92 -10.75 -39.52
CA LYS A 476 -19.31 -10.93 -40.00
C LYS A 476 -20.09 -12.04 -39.29
N GLU A 477 -19.41 -13.00 -38.67
CA GLU A 477 -20.03 -14.22 -38.14
C GLU A 477 -20.26 -14.18 -36.62
N ARG A 478 -19.45 -13.39 -35.89
CA ARG A 478 -19.53 -13.30 -34.42
C ARG A 478 -20.63 -12.37 -33.88
N GLU A 479 -21.11 -11.43 -34.68
CA GLU A 479 -22.10 -10.41 -34.25
C GLU A 479 -23.45 -11.02 -33.84
N VAL A 480 -23.84 -12.15 -34.45
CA VAL A 480 -25.17 -12.75 -34.28
C VAL A 480 -25.32 -13.55 -32.98
N ASN A 481 -24.23 -14.11 -32.43
CA ASN A 481 -24.30 -15.07 -31.32
C ASN A 481 -24.09 -14.47 -29.91
N ARG A 482 -23.75 -13.18 -29.78
CA ARG A 482 -23.35 -12.59 -28.50
C ARG A 482 -24.51 -12.11 -27.61
N LEU A 483 -25.70 -11.86 -28.17
CA LEU A 483 -26.79 -11.15 -27.47
C LEU A 483 -27.68 -12.00 -26.53
N THR A 484 -27.53 -13.33 -26.49
CA THR A 484 -28.48 -14.19 -25.75
C THR A 484 -27.93 -14.75 -24.42
N ASN A 485 -26.62 -15.03 -24.32
CA ASN A 485 -26.13 -16.01 -23.33
C ASN A 485 -25.35 -15.46 -22.11
N VAL A 486 -25.11 -14.15 -22.01
CA VAL A 486 -24.30 -13.59 -20.90
C VAL A 486 -25.12 -13.35 -19.62
N HIS A 487 -26.44 -13.10 -19.72
CA HIS A 487 -27.26 -12.76 -18.55
C HIS A 487 -27.69 -13.98 -17.72
N VAL A 488 -27.84 -15.16 -18.35
CA VAL A 488 -28.34 -16.38 -17.69
C VAL A 488 -27.23 -17.11 -16.92
N GLY A 489 -26.03 -17.22 -17.49
CA GLY A 489 -24.95 -18.04 -16.94
C GLY A 489 -24.45 -17.63 -15.55
N ASN A 490 -24.42 -16.33 -15.25
CA ASN A 490 -23.95 -15.84 -13.94
C ASN A 490 -24.96 -16.07 -12.81
N LEU A 491 -26.27 -15.96 -13.09
CA LEU A 491 -27.32 -16.29 -12.14
C LEU A 491 -27.36 -17.80 -11.84
N GLU A 492 -27.24 -18.65 -12.86
CA GLU A 492 -27.20 -20.11 -12.65
C GLU A 492 -25.96 -20.59 -11.87
N ASN A 493 -24.82 -19.89 -11.97
CA ASN A 493 -23.63 -20.24 -11.22
C ASN A 493 -23.74 -19.86 -9.74
N VAL A 494 -24.34 -18.70 -9.43
CA VAL A 494 -24.63 -18.28 -8.05
C VAL A 494 -25.68 -19.18 -7.40
N ILE A 495 -26.74 -19.55 -8.13
CA ILE A 495 -27.74 -20.51 -7.64
C ILE A 495 -27.10 -21.88 -7.37
N ARG A 496 -26.27 -22.40 -8.30
CA ARG A 496 -25.57 -23.69 -8.11
C ARG A 496 -24.52 -23.66 -6.99
N ALA A 497 -23.92 -22.50 -6.68
CA ALA A 497 -23.06 -22.34 -5.52
C ALA A 497 -23.89 -22.44 -4.23
N HIS A 498 -24.94 -21.65 -4.09
CA HIS A 498 -25.82 -21.69 -2.91
C HIS A 498 -26.51 -23.05 -2.71
N GLU A 499 -26.88 -23.76 -3.78
CA GLU A 499 -27.43 -25.12 -3.67
C GLU A 499 -26.39 -26.14 -3.18
N ARG A 500 -25.11 -26.00 -3.58
CA ARG A 500 -24.01 -26.82 -3.03
C ARG A 500 -23.74 -26.49 -1.57
N ASP A 501 -23.69 -25.21 -1.21
CA ASP A 501 -23.46 -24.79 0.18
C ASP A 501 -24.59 -25.29 1.09
N ILE A 502 -25.85 -25.21 0.64
CA ILE A 502 -26.99 -25.77 1.36
C ILE A 502 -26.89 -27.30 1.47
N ALA A 503 -26.43 -28.00 0.43
CA ALA A 503 -26.21 -29.45 0.48
C ALA A 503 -25.07 -29.83 1.45
N GLN A 504 -23.95 -29.11 1.41
CA GLN A 504 -22.80 -29.31 2.29
C GLN A 504 -23.17 -29.04 3.76
N LEU A 505 -23.85 -27.92 4.05
CA LEU A 505 -24.36 -27.60 5.38
C LEU A 505 -25.38 -28.64 5.89
N GLN A 506 -26.15 -29.27 5.01
CA GLN A 506 -27.02 -30.39 5.36
C GLN A 506 -26.23 -31.68 5.66
N GLU A 507 -25.18 -31.96 4.89
CA GLU A 507 -24.33 -33.15 5.06
C GLU A 507 -23.47 -33.06 6.33
N GLU A 508 -22.86 -31.91 6.61
CA GLU A 508 -22.15 -31.59 7.85
C GLU A 508 -23.09 -31.69 9.06
N ARG A 509 -24.30 -31.12 8.98
CA ARG A 509 -25.33 -31.25 10.03
C ARG A 509 -25.64 -32.74 10.29
N ASN A 510 -25.77 -33.53 9.23
CA ASN A 510 -26.04 -34.98 9.31
C ASN A 510 -24.85 -35.76 9.89
N TYR A 511 -23.61 -35.37 9.60
CA TYR A 511 -22.39 -35.92 10.19
C TYR A 511 -22.31 -35.64 11.70
N PHE A 512 -22.60 -34.40 12.12
CA PHE A 512 -22.72 -34.02 13.53
C PHE A 512 -23.90 -34.69 14.27
N GLU A 513 -24.94 -35.18 13.56
CA GLU A 513 -25.98 -36.01 14.20
C GLU A 513 -25.45 -37.40 14.59
N ARG A 514 -24.60 -38.00 13.73
CA ARG A 514 -24.11 -39.36 13.89
C ARG A 514 -23.07 -39.44 15.01
N HIS A 515 -22.08 -38.54 15.04
CA HIS A 515 -20.90 -38.62 15.91
C HIS A 515 -21.03 -38.03 17.33
N GLN A 516 -22.18 -37.48 17.73
CA GLN A 516 -22.34 -36.97 19.10
C GLN A 516 -22.37 -38.08 20.17
N SER A 517 -21.58 -37.91 21.24
CA SER A 517 -21.60 -38.77 22.43
C SER A 517 -22.95 -38.71 23.16
N LEU A 518 -23.26 -39.70 24.02
CA LEU A 518 -24.56 -39.79 24.71
C LEU A 518 -24.95 -38.49 25.48
N PRO A 519 -24.05 -37.87 26.27
CA PRO A 519 -24.34 -36.61 26.96
C PRO A 519 -24.57 -35.46 25.96
N SER A 520 -23.86 -35.45 24.84
CA SER A 520 -24.01 -34.45 23.77
C SER A 520 -25.32 -34.62 23.00
N LYS A 521 -25.75 -35.87 22.72
CA LYS A 521 -27.08 -36.17 22.15
C LYS A 521 -28.21 -35.77 23.12
N ILE A 522 -28.03 -35.96 24.43
CA ILE A 522 -28.97 -35.49 25.46
C ILE A 522 -28.97 -33.95 25.53
N ARG A 523 -27.81 -33.31 25.66
CA ARG A 523 -27.65 -31.84 25.66
C ARG A 523 -28.19 -31.22 24.37
N ARG A 524 -28.04 -31.87 23.22
CA ARG A 524 -28.64 -31.44 21.94
C ARG A 524 -30.13 -31.71 21.87
N ARG A 525 -30.67 -32.84 22.37
CA ARG A 525 -32.14 -33.05 22.45
C ARG A 525 -32.79 -32.05 23.40
N LEU A 526 -32.13 -31.73 24.51
CA LEU A 526 -32.56 -30.69 25.46
C LEU A 526 -32.43 -29.30 24.84
N SER A 527 -31.29 -28.97 24.22
CA SER A 527 -31.05 -27.70 23.52
C SER A 527 -31.97 -27.52 22.32
N ALA A 528 -32.26 -28.56 21.54
CA ALA A 528 -33.20 -28.53 20.42
C ALA A 528 -34.66 -28.48 20.89
N SER A 529 -35.03 -29.18 21.97
CA SER A 529 -36.35 -29.01 22.60
C SER A 529 -36.49 -27.61 23.20
N PHE A 530 -35.44 -27.07 23.79
CA PHE A 530 -35.36 -25.71 24.31
C PHE A 530 -35.45 -24.69 23.16
N ASN A 531 -34.68 -24.84 22.09
CA ASN A 531 -34.74 -23.99 20.89
C ASN A 531 -36.08 -24.10 20.17
N ARG A 532 -36.75 -25.27 20.18
CA ARG A 532 -38.10 -25.48 19.62
C ARG A 532 -39.19 -24.86 20.50
N ARG A 533 -39.02 -24.87 21.82
CA ARG A 533 -39.96 -24.26 22.79
C ARG A 533 -39.70 -22.76 23.01
N PHE A 534 -38.46 -22.32 22.72
CA PHE A 534 -37.89 -20.99 22.92
C PHE A 534 -36.86 -20.66 21.80
N PRO A 535 -37.29 -20.37 20.56
CA PRO A 535 -36.39 -19.98 19.45
C PRO A 535 -35.44 -18.83 19.79
N LYS A 536 -34.27 -18.73 19.13
CA LYS A 536 -33.20 -17.77 19.45
C LYS A 536 -33.73 -16.35 19.63
N ASP A 537 -34.58 -15.90 18.72
CA ASP A 537 -35.12 -14.53 18.67
C ASP A 537 -36.54 -14.41 19.26
N SER A 538 -37.00 -15.46 19.96
CA SER A 538 -38.34 -15.47 20.56
C SER A 538 -38.37 -14.72 21.89
N LYS A 539 -39.44 -13.95 22.10
CA LYS A 539 -39.70 -13.24 23.37
C LYS A 539 -39.59 -14.16 24.59
N ARG A 540 -40.08 -15.41 24.51
CA ARG A 540 -40.00 -16.37 25.62
C ARG A 540 -38.56 -16.80 25.95
N ARG A 541 -37.65 -16.88 24.96
CA ARG A 541 -36.23 -17.16 25.22
C ARG A 541 -35.53 -15.96 25.85
N LEU A 542 -35.83 -14.75 25.39
CA LEU A 542 -35.26 -13.53 25.95
C LEU A 542 -35.71 -13.33 27.41
N ILE A 543 -36.97 -13.64 27.75
CA ILE A 543 -37.45 -13.71 29.15
C ILE A 543 -36.61 -14.70 29.97
N LEU A 544 -36.38 -15.92 29.48
CA LEU A 544 -35.55 -16.92 30.16
C LEU A 544 -34.10 -16.47 30.34
N HIS A 545 -33.51 -15.78 29.36
CA HIS A 545 -32.18 -15.19 29.49
C HIS A 545 -32.13 -14.19 30.64
N TYR A 546 -33.08 -13.25 30.69
CA TYR A 546 -33.17 -12.28 31.77
C TYR A 546 -33.40 -12.94 33.15
N MET A 547 -34.29 -13.94 33.25
CA MET A 547 -34.51 -14.70 34.50
C MET A 547 -33.22 -15.41 34.97
N GLY A 548 -32.53 -16.13 34.07
CA GLY A 548 -31.29 -16.84 34.41
C GLY A 548 -30.15 -15.89 34.81
N ARG A 549 -30.00 -14.77 34.09
CA ARG A 549 -29.02 -13.72 34.41
C ARG A 549 -29.31 -13.05 35.75
N THR A 550 -30.58 -12.98 36.16
CA THR A 550 -31.01 -12.43 37.46
C THR A 550 -30.69 -13.35 38.62
N LEU A 551 -30.80 -14.66 38.43
CA LEU A 551 -30.39 -15.66 39.42
C LEU A 551 -28.87 -15.73 39.58
N LEU A 552 -28.11 -15.64 38.47
CA LEU A 552 -26.64 -15.75 38.49
C LEU A 552 -25.95 -14.45 38.93
N HIS A 553 -26.49 -13.28 38.57
CA HIS A 553 -25.85 -11.98 38.81
C HIS A 553 -26.86 -10.93 39.32
N PRO A 554 -27.49 -11.14 40.51
CA PRO A 554 -28.57 -10.29 41.00
C PRO A 554 -28.16 -8.82 41.12
N PHE A 555 -26.99 -8.51 41.70
CA PHE A 555 -26.52 -7.13 41.85
C PHE A 555 -26.30 -6.38 40.52
N LYS A 556 -26.05 -7.09 39.40
CA LYS A 556 -25.89 -6.49 38.06
C LYS A 556 -27.21 -6.38 37.28
N THR A 557 -28.29 -7.03 37.72
CA THR A 557 -29.55 -7.17 36.98
C THR A 557 -30.76 -6.60 37.69
N LEU A 558 -30.81 -6.62 39.02
CA LEU A 558 -31.85 -5.95 39.81
C LEU A 558 -32.04 -4.47 39.41
N PRO A 559 -30.99 -3.66 39.18
CA PRO A 559 -31.15 -2.28 38.68
C PRO A 559 -31.91 -2.20 37.34
N LEU A 560 -31.81 -3.22 36.48
CA LEU A 560 -32.50 -3.23 35.18
C LEU A 560 -34.03 -3.35 35.32
N TYR A 561 -34.55 -3.90 36.42
CA TYR A 561 -36.00 -4.03 36.64
C TYR A 561 -36.61 -2.83 37.37
N PHE A 562 -35.85 -2.19 38.27
CA PHE A 562 -36.37 -1.13 39.13
C PHE A 562 -36.14 0.28 38.55
N THR A 563 -35.01 0.53 37.90
CA THR A 563 -34.76 1.83 37.25
C THR A 563 -35.65 2.03 36.02
N ALA A 564 -35.92 3.29 35.66
CA ALA A 564 -36.65 3.62 34.43
C ALA A 564 -35.81 3.31 33.18
N GLU A 565 -34.52 3.64 33.20
CA GLU A 565 -33.58 3.35 32.11
C GLU A 565 -33.41 1.84 31.89
N GLY A 566 -33.24 1.06 32.97
CA GLY A 566 -33.17 -0.40 32.90
C GLY A 566 -34.38 -1.03 32.22
N ARG A 567 -35.58 -0.62 32.63
CA ARG A 567 -36.84 -1.09 32.02
C ARG A 567 -36.96 -0.68 30.55
N ASN A 568 -36.47 0.51 30.19
CA ASN A 568 -36.39 0.96 28.80
C ASN A 568 -35.40 0.10 27.99
N ARG A 569 -34.18 -0.17 28.49
CA ARG A 569 -33.20 -1.06 27.83
C ARG A 569 -33.75 -2.47 27.61
N ILE A 570 -34.39 -3.06 28.63
CA ILE A 570 -35.09 -4.35 28.48
C ILE A 570 -36.17 -4.24 27.40
N SER A 571 -37.07 -3.26 27.48
CA SER A 571 -38.18 -3.10 26.54
C SER A 571 -37.72 -2.89 25.09
N GLY A 572 -36.63 -2.13 24.88
CA GLY A 572 -36.02 -1.93 23.57
C GLY A 572 -35.28 -3.17 23.05
N HIS A 573 -34.65 -3.99 23.91
CA HIS A 573 -34.16 -5.30 23.49
C HIS A 573 -35.30 -6.18 22.92
N PHE A 574 -36.46 -6.16 23.56
CA PHE A 574 -37.65 -6.91 23.10
C PHE A 574 -38.31 -6.37 21.82
N LYS A 575 -37.96 -5.16 21.36
CA LYS A 575 -38.62 -4.46 20.23
C LYS A 575 -37.69 -4.11 19.06
N ILE A 576 -36.39 -3.94 19.32
CA ILE A 576 -35.37 -3.48 18.36
C ILE A 576 -34.28 -4.54 18.24
N GLY A 577 -33.68 -4.96 19.36
CA GLY A 577 -32.66 -5.99 19.41
C GLY A 577 -31.50 -5.66 20.35
N GLN A 578 -30.44 -6.47 20.29
CA GLN A 578 -29.27 -6.38 21.18
C GLN A 578 -28.58 -5.01 21.11
N ALA A 579 -28.46 -4.40 19.93
CA ALA A 579 -27.84 -3.08 19.76
C ALA A 579 -28.47 -1.99 20.65
N TYR A 580 -29.80 -2.02 20.82
CA TYR A 580 -30.50 -1.10 21.73
C TYR A 580 -30.21 -1.39 23.21
N PHE A 581 -30.05 -2.66 23.59
CA PHE A 581 -29.76 -3.00 24.98
C PHE A 581 -28.42 -2.40 25.43
N ASP A 582 -27.43 -2.47 24.54
CA ASP A 582 -26.07 -1.99 24.79
C ASP A 582 -25.98 -0.46 24.67
N GLY A 583 -26.45 0.12 23.55
CA GLY A 583 -26.40 1.57 23.30
C GLY A 583 -27.43 2.40 24.08
N GLY A 584 -28.59 1.82 24.41
CA GLY A 584 -29.68 2.52 25.11
C GLY A 584 -30.47 3.49 24.23
N LYS A 585 -31.16 4.43 24.88
CA LYS A 585 -32.01 5.43 24.21
C LYS A 585 -31.15 6.48 23.50
N ILE A 586 -31.33 6.64 22.19
CA ILE A 586 -30.59 7.62 21.40
C ILE A 586 -31.02 9.04 21.78
N ARG A 587 -30.06 9.94 21.99
CA ARG A 587 -30.30 11.38 22.21
C ARG A 587 -29.51 12.15 21.17
N LEU A 588 -30.21 12.68 20.17
CA LEU A 588 -29.60 13.53 19.16
C LEU A 588 -29.50 14.98 19.67
N PRO A 589 -28.59 15.80 19.13
CA PRO A 589 -28.53 17.22 19.46
C PRO A 589 -29.86 17.91 19.13
N LYS A 590 -30.29 18.84 19.98
CA LYS A 590 -31.44 19.71 19.68
C LYS A 590 -30.92 21.02 19.12
N VAL A 591 -31.11 21.23 17.82
CA VAL A 591 -30.64 22.42 17.10
C VAL A 591 -31.84 23.20 16.55
N ASP A 592 -31.93 24.50 16.89
CA ASP A 592 -33.02 25.36 16.40
C ASP A 592 -32.77 25.86 14.97
N LYS A 593 -31.50 26.00 14.58
CA LYS A 593 -31.03 26.35 13.22
C LYS A 593 -29.97 25.33 12.75
N PRO A 594 -30.38 24.13 12.28
CA PRO A 594 -29.44 23.19 11.68
C PRO A 594 -28.88 23.75 10.37
N LYS A 595 -27.64 23.40 10.03
CA LYS A 595 -27.06 23.63 8.71
C LYS A 595 -27.47 22.52 7.74
N VAL A 596 -27.61 21.28 8.23
CA VAL A 596 -28.10 20.13 7.44
C VAL A 596 -29.33 19.48 8.08
N SER A 597 -30.37 19.24 7.27
CA SER A 597 -31.51 18.38 7.65
C SER A 597 -31.33 17.00 7.02
N ILE A 598 -31.07 15.99 7.84
CA ILE A 598 -30.93 14.59 7.40
C ILE A 598 -32.33 13.95 7.33
N VAL A 599 -32.78 13.59 6.13
CA VAL A 599 -34.08 12.94 5.87
C VAL A 599 -33.86 11.45 5.67
N ILE A 600 -34.45 10.64 6.55
CA ILE A 600 -34.31 9.18 6.56
C ILE A 600 -35.66 8.52 6.22
N PRO A 601 -35.87 8.02 4.99
CA PRO A 601 -37.05 7.23 4.65
C PRO A 601 -37.05 5.89 5.38
N CYS A 602 -38.19 5.54 5.96
CA CYS A 602 -38.40 4.34 6.76
C CYS A 602 -39.71 3.66 6.41
N TYR A 603 -39.65 2.35 6.19
CA TYR A 603 -40.81 1.46 6.17
C TYR A 603 -40.47 0.16 6.90
N ASN A 604 -40.83 0.09 8.18
CA ASN A 604 -40.38 -0.94 9.13
C ASN A 604 -38.84 -0.93 9.32
N GLN A 605 -38.23 -2.10 9.56
CA GLN A 605 -36.78 -2.30 9.74
C GLN A 605 -36.13 -1.47 10.86
N ILE A 606 -36.81 -1.36 12.00
CA ILE A 606 -36.34 -0.59 13.18
C ILE A 606 -34.89 -0.88 13.62
N HIS A 607 -34.40 -2.11 13.44
CA HIS A 607 -33.02 -2.48 13.81
C HIS A 607 -31.99 -1.74 12.96
N TYR A 608 -32.22 -1.62 11.65
CA TYR A 608 -31.35 -0.86 10.74
C TYR A 608 -31.49 0.64 10.99
N THR A 609 -32.73 1.15 11.11
CA THR A 609 -32.97 2.56 11.47
C THR A 609 -32.27 2.96 12.77
N TYR A 610 -32.26 2.10 13.80
CA TYR A 610 -31.53 2.35 15.04
C TYR A 610 -30.02 2.43 14.84
N ARG A 611 -29.43 1.52 14.05
CA ARG A 611 -28.00 1.55 13.74
C ARG A 611 -27.59 2.77 12.91
N CYS A 612 -28.38 3.13 11.90
CA CYS A 612 -28.20 4.36 11.13
C CYS A 612 -28.13 5.59 12.08
N LEU A 613 -29.15 5.75 12.93
CA LEU A 613 -29.18 6.82 13.95
C LEU A 613 -28.01 6.77 14.95
N GLN A 614 -27.57 5.57 15.35
CA GLN A 614 -26.42 5.38 16.24
C GLN A 614 -25.10 5.75 15.54
N SER A 615 -24.95 5.46 14.25
CA SER A 615 -23.77 5.83 13.45
C SER A 615 -23.68 7.34 13.24
N ILE A 616 -24.81 8.01 12.94
CA ILE A 616 -24.88 9.48 12.83
C ILE A 616 -24.43 10.15 14.14
N LEU A 617 -24.97 9.71 15.28
CA LEU A 617 -24.59 10.24 16.60
C LEU A 617 -23.13 9.97 16.97
N ARG A 618 -22.51 8.91 16.42
CA ARG A 618 -21.12 8.53 16.71
C ARG A 618 -20.10 9.29 15.87
N PHE A 619 -20.41 9.58 14.61
CA PHE A 619 -19.45 10.06 13.60
C PHE A 619 -19.75 11.48 13.08
N THR A 620 -20.57 12.25 13.79
CA THR A 620 -20.91 13.64 13.44
C THR A 620 -20.77 14.53 14.67
N ASP A 621 -19.80 15.45 14.68
CA ASP A 621 -19.69 16.48 15.73
C ASP A 621 -20.69 17.61 15.45
N GLU A 622 -21.66 17.79 16.34
CA GLU A 622 -22.69 18.83 16.19
C GLU A 622 -22.18 20.27 16.29
N ARG A 623 -20.93 20.46 16.76
CA ARG A 623 -20.28 21.77 16.91
C ARG A 623 -19.65 22.22 15.60
N GLU A 624 -19.13 21.27 14.83
CA GLU A 624 -18.60 21.50 13.49
C GLU A 624 -19.76 21.70 12.51
N ILE A 625 -20.72 20.76 12.49
CA ILE A 625 -21.88 20.82 11.61
C ILE A 625 -23.16 20.59 12.42
N PRO A 626 -23.90 21.66 12.77
CA PRO A 626 -25.19 21.52 13.41
C PRO A 626 -26.20 20.84 12.48
N TYR A 627 -26.83 19.76 12.94
CA TYR A 627 -27.78 18.97 12.13
C TYR A 627 -29.11 18.70 12.84
N GLU A 628 -30.16 18.43 12.08
CA GLU A 628 -31.40 17.81 12.58
C GLU A 628 -31.68 16.51 11.81
N VAL A 629 -32.40 15.56 12.42
CA VAL A 629 -32.79 14.30 11.77
C VAL A 629 -34.31 14.19 11.69
N ILE A 630 -34.79 13.94 10.47
CA ILE A 630 -36.20 13.84 10.09
C ILE A 630 -36.47 12.43 9.58
N ILE A 631 -37.24 11.65 10.33
CA ILE A 631 -37.72 10.34 9.88
C ILE A 631 -38.94 10.53 9.00
N ALA A 632 -38.88 10.02 7.77
CA ALA A 632 -40.01 9.93 6.84
C ALA A 632 -40.61 8.52 6.94
N ASP A 633 -41.64 8.35 7.78
CA ASP A 633 -42.23 7.06 8.13
C ASP A 633 -43.47 6.74 7.28
N ASP A 634 -43.30 5.84 6.31
CA ASP A 634 -44.34 5.47 5.34
C ASP A 634 -45.33 4.42 5.85
N VAL A 635 -45.88 4.69 7.04
CA VAL A 635 -46.84 3.85 7.77
C VAL A 635 -46.23 2.54 8.28
N SER A 636 -45.07 2.61 8.94
CA SER A 636 -44.42 1.44 9.55
C SER A 636 -45.31 0.72 10.58
N THR A 637 -45.23 -0.61 10.57
CA THR A 637 -46.03 -1.51 11.42
C THR A 637 -45.21 -2.22 12.49
N ASP A 638 -43.89 -2.22 12.43
CA ASP A 638 -43.01 -2.73 13.49
C ASP A 638 -42.83 -1.70 14.63
N ALA A 639 -41.69 -1.74 15.35
CA ALA A 639 -41.38 -0.77 16.40
C ALA A 639 -40.88 0.59 15.87
N THR A 640 -40.65 0.77 14.56
CA THR A 640 -40.44 2.08 13.92
C THR A 640 -41.63 3.00 14.17
N ARG A 641 -42.85 2.43 14.28
CA ARG A 641 -44.06 3.18 14.66
C ARG A 641 -43.91 3.91 16.01
N ASP A 642 -43.10 3.36 16.91
CA ASP A 642 -42.90 3.75 18.31
C ASP A 642 -41.59 4.52 18.53
N LEU A 643 -40.87 4.97 17.48
CA LEU A 643 -39.52 5.55 17.55
C LEU A 643 -39.29 6.57 18.68
N ARG A 644 -40.30 7.41 19.00
CA ARG A 644 -40.26 8.40 20.11
C ARG A 644 -40.01 7.79 21.50
N LEU A 645 -40.20 6.49 21.68
CA LEU A 645 -39.87 5.77 22.92
C LEU A 645 -38.38 5.40 23.02
N PHE A 646 -37.68 5.37 21.87
CA PHE A 646 -36.33 4.86 21.67
C PHE A 646 -35.32 5.94 21.31
N SER A 647 -35.80 7.14 20.96
CA SER A 647 -35.00 8.31 20.63
C SER A 647 -35.55 9.60 21.24
N GLU A 648 -34.71 10.63 21.31
CA GLU A 648 -35.05 12.01 21.68
C GLU A 648 -34.56 12.97 20.58
N ASN A 649 -35.24 14.10 20.44
CA ASN A 649 -34.95 15.17 19.47
C ASN A 649 -35.07 14.80 17.97
N LEU A 650 -35.73 13.68 17.62
CA LEU A 650 -36.14 13.41 16.24
C LEU A 650 -37.39 14.19 15.82
N VAL A 651 -37.38 14.69 14.58
CA VAL A 651 -38.61 15.01 13.84
C VAL A 651 -39.10 13.72 13.19
N ILE A 652 -40.41 13.45 13.26
CA ILE A 652 -41.02 12.27 12.62
C ILE A 652 -42.22 12.73 11.80
N ALA A 653 -42.06 12.71 10.48
CA ALA A 653 -43.13 12.86 9.51
C ALA A 653 -43.71 11.47 9.24
N ARG A 654 -44.99 11.25 9.54
CA ARG A 654 -45.68 9.97 9.28
C ARG A 654 -46.82 10.18 8.31
N ASN A 655 -46.92 9.30 7.31
CA ASN A 655 -48.00 9.34 6.33
C ASN A 655 -49.30 8.75 6.88
N LYS A 656 -50.43 9.06 6.22
CA LYS A 656 -51.74 8.46 6.54
C LYS A 656 -51.95 7.13 5.83
N GLU A 657 -51.33 6.98 4.67
CA GLU A 657 -51.33 5.82 3.79
C GLU A 657 -49.92 5.63 3.22
N ASN A 658 -49.60 4.44 2.69
CA ASN A 658 -48.29 4.17 2.11
C ASN A 658 -48.17 4.92 0.76
N MET A 659 -47.26 5.89 0.68
CA MET A 659 -47.11 6.80 -0.47
C MET A 659 -45.93 6.42 -1.37
N GLY A 660 -45.06 5.50 -0.94
CA GLY A 660 -43.83 5.13 -1.64
C GLY A 660 -42.69 6.12 -1.39
N PHE A 661 -41.49 5.75 -1.85
CA PHE A 661 -40.23 6.44 -1.53
C PHE A 661 -40.27 7.94 -1.86
N LEU A 662 -40.54 8.31 -3.12
CA LEU A 662 -40.49 9.71 -3.57
C LEU A 662 -41.41 10.61 -2.75
N LYS A 663 -42.67 10.23 -2.62
CA LYS A 663 -43.70 11.07 -1.97
C LYS A 663 -43.46 11.20 -0.47
N ASN A 664 -43.00 10.13 0.16
CA ASN A 664 -42.57 10.14 1.57
C ASN A 664 -41.36 11.07 1.78
N CYS A 665 -40.33 10.97 0.93
CA CYS A 665 -39.16 11.85 0.96
C CYS A 665 -39.55 13.33 0.74
N ASN A 666 -40.37 13.64 -0.27
CA ASN A 666 -40.85 15.00 -0.55
C ASN A 666 -41.63 15.59 0.65
N GLN A 667 -42.53 14.80 1.25
CA GLN A 667 -43.34 15.23 2.38
C GLN A 667 -42.51 15.50 3.65
N ALA A 668 -41.49 14.69 3.91
CA ALA A 668 -40.57 14.92 5.03
C ALA A 668 -39.58 16.07 4.75
N ALA A 669 -39.08 16.21 3.53
CA ALA A 669 -38.20 17.29 3.12
C ALA A 669 -38.88 18.68 3.21
N ALA A 670 -40.20 18.75 3.11
CA ALA A 670 -40.97 19.97 3.38
C ALA A 670 -40.86 20.48 4.85
N LEU A 671 -40.39 19.64 5.78
CA LEU A 671 -40.13 20.02 7.18
C LEU A 671 -38.67 20.45 7.43
N ALA A 672 -37.78 20.31 6.44
CA ALA A 672 -36.36 20.62 6.56
C ALA A 672 -36.09 22.12 6.75
N LYS A 673 -35.27 22.44 7.75
CA LYS A 673 -34.83 23.81 8.06
C LYS A 673 -33.40 24.13 7.61
N GLY A 674 -32.61 23.10 7.30
CA GLY A 674 -31.22 23.23 6.90
C GLY A 674 -31.00 24.03 5.63
N GLU A 675 -29.80 24.56 5.48
CA GLU A 675 -29.27 25.12 4.22
C GLU A 675 -29.10 24.01 3.18
N TYR A 676 -28.84 22.79 3.66
CA TYR A 676 -28.76 21.56 2.87
C TYR A 676 -29.76 20.51 3.38
N ILE A 677 -30.25 19.69 2.47
CA ILE A 677 -31.01 18.46 2.76
C ILE A 677 -30.12 17.28 2.41
N PHE A 678 -29.99 16.32 3.32
CA PHE A 678 -29.28 15.07 3.07
C PHE A 678 -30.26 13.90 3.11
N PHE A 679 -30.47 13.21 1.99
CA PHE A 679 -31.25 11.98 1.98
C PHE A 679 -30.33 10.80 2.28
N LEU A 680 -30.70 10.01 3.29
CA LEU A 680 -29.93 8.87 3.78
C LEU A 680 -30.87 7.69 4.05
N ASN A 681 -30.67 6.57 3.37
CA ASN A 681 -31.51 5.38 3.59
C ASN A 681 -31.38 4.84 5.02
N ASN A 682 -32.42 4.17 5.53
CA ASN A 682 -32.39 3.62 6.89
C ASN A 682 -31.54 2.34 7.03
N ASP A 683 -31.16 1.70 5.93
CA ASP A 683 -30.27 0.54 5.83
C ASP A 683 -28.81 0.93 5.53
N THR A 684 -28.34 2.02 6.15
CA THR A 684 -26.95 2.51 6.08
C THR A 684 -26.28 2.67 7.46
N GLU A 685 -24.95 2.62 7.50
CA GLU A 685 -24.12 3.07 8.62
C GLU A 685 -23.06 4.05 8.09
N VAL A 686 -23.01 5.27 8.64
CA VAL A 686 -22.05 6.32 8.22
C VAL A 686 -20.70 6.17 8.92
N THR A 687 -19.61 6.67 8.33
CA THR A 687 -18.26 6.66 8.93
C THR A 687 -17.77 8.04 9.35
N GLU A 688 -16.58 8.12 9.93
CA GLU A 688 -15.90 9.39 10.24
C GLU A 688 -15.73 10.27 8.97
N GLY A 689 -15.79 11.59 9.13
CA GLY A 689 -15.63 12.58 8.04
C GLY A 689 -16.76 12.66 7.02
N TRP A 690 -17.83 11.86 7.17
CA TRP A 690 -18.86 11.71 6.15
C TRP A 690 -19.59 13.03 5.82
N LEU A 691 -20.16 13.70 6.82
CA LEU A 691 -20.96 14.90 6.58
C LEU A 691 -20.11 16.13 6.30
N SER A 692 -18.94 16.24 6.94
CA SER A 692 -18.07 17.40 6.81
C SER A 692 -17.44 17.51 5.43
N SER A 693 -16.92 16.43 4.89
CA SER A 693 -16.36 16.43 3.52
C SER A 693 -17.41 16.74 2.43
N LEU A 694 -18.70 16.45 2.66
CA LEU A 694 -19.80 16.82 1.75
C LEU A 694 -20.14 18.31 1.84
N VAL A 695 -20.26 18.85 3.06
CA VAL A 695 -20.61 20.26 3.30
C VAL A 695 -19.46 21.18 2.91
N GLU A 696 -18.21 20.83 3.24
CA GLU A 696 -17.02 21.57 2.84
C GLU A 696 -16.94 21.70 1.31
N LEU A 697 -17.14 20.60 0.59
CA LEU A 697 -17.15 20.62 -0.88
C LEU A 697 -18.30 21.47 -1.43
N MET A 698 -19.49 21.42 -0.83
CA MET A 698 -20.59 22.33 -1.18
C MET A 698 -20.22 23.80 -0.96
N GLU A 699 -19.65 24.19 0.19
CA GLU A 699 -19.27 25.58 0.44
C GLU A 699 -18.17 26.06 -0.52
N ARG A 700 -17.14 25.23 -0.75
CA ARG A 700 -16.04 25.51 -1.69
C ARG A 700 -16.47 25.55 -3.16
N ARG A 701 -17.60 24.94 -3.51
CA ARG A 701 -18.12 24.85 -4.89
C ARG A 701 -19.55 25.40 -5.01
N PRO A 702 -19.71 26.72 -5.22
CA PRO A 702 -21.01 27.35 -5.50
C PRO A 702 -21.71 26.83 -6.79
N ASP A 703 -20.95 26.20 -7.69
CA ASP A 703 -21.45 25.50 -8.87
C ASP A 703 -21.99 24.09 -8.57
N ALA A 704 -21.65 23.49 -7.42
CA ALA A 704 -22.24 22.23 -6.97
C ALA A 704 -23.71 22.42 -6.55
N GLY A 705 -24.59 21.61 -7.14
CA GLY A 705 -26.00 21.50 -6.76
C GLY A 705 -26.33 20.22 -5.99
N ILE A 706 -25.55 19.15 -6.24
CA ILE A 706 -25.61 17.86 -5.54
C ILE A 706 -24.19 17.42 -5.21
N VAL A 707 -23.99 16.83 -4.02
CA VAL A 707 -22.78 16.08 -3.66
C VAL A 707 -23.17 14.73 -3.06
N GLY A 708 -22.49 13.66 -3.46
CA GLY A 708 -22.76 12.29 -3.03
C GLY A 708 -21.61 11.57 -2.36
N SER A 709 -21.96 10.60 -1.53
CA SER A 709 -21.02 9.73 -0.81
C SER A 709 -20.49 8.57 -1.65
N LYS A 710 -19.33 8.05 -1.26
CA LYS A 710 -18.80 6.74 -1.65
C LYS A 710 -19.57 5.64 -0.91
N LEU A 711 -20.25 4.79 -1.66
CA LEU A 711 -21.01 3.68 -1.09
C LEU A 711 -20.15 2.42 -1.09
N VAL A 712 -20.09 1.74 0.06
CA VAL A 712 -19.43 0.44 0.21
C VAL A 712 -20.39 -0.59 0.80
N TYR A 713 -20.19 -1.85 0.43
CA TYR A 713 -20.88 -2.97 1.03
C TYR A 713 -20.36 -3.25 2.46
N PRO A 714 -21.14 -3.93 3.31
CA PRO A 714 -20.71 -4.32 4.67
C PRO A 714 -19.53 -5.31 4.69
N ASP A 715 -19.19 -5.92 3.56
CA ASP A 715 -18.01 -6.79 3.37
C ASP A 715 -16.75 -6.02 2.94
N GLY A 716 -16.83 -4.69 2.82
CA GLY A 716 -15.72 -3.81 2.45
C GLY A 716 -15.60 -3.50 0.96
N ARG A 717 -16.29 -4.22 0.07
CA ARG A 717 -16.19 -3.97 -1.39
C ARG A 717 -16.90 -2.68 -1.81
N LEU A 718 -16.44 -2.06 -2.89
CA LEU A 718 -17.07 -0.87 -3.46
C LEU A 718 -18.47 -1.20 -4.01
N GLN A 719 -19.45 -0.36 -3.70
CA GLN A 719 -20.80 -0.44 -4.25
C GLN A 719 -21.01 0.59 -5.36
N GLU A 720 -20.61 1.84 -5.12
CA GLU A 720 -20.74 2.95 -6.07
C GLU A 720 -19.73 4.07 -5.77
N ALA A 721 -18.98 4.48 -6.80
CA ALA A 721 -18.10 5.64 -6.80
C ALA A 721 -18.59 6.72 -7.80
N GLY A 722 -19.88 7.05 -7.67
CA GLY A 722 -20.66 7.79 -8.66
C GLY A 722 -21.40 6.89 -9.65
N GLY A 723 -22.51 7.39 -10.17
CA GLY A 723 -23.30 6.71 -11.19
C GLY A 723 -23.04 7.25 -12.60
N ILE A 724 -23.03 6.36 -13.58
CA ILE A 724 -22.95 6.66 -15.02
C ILE A 724 -24.32 6.41 -15.67
N ILE A 725 -24.79 7.33 -16.51
CA ILE A 725 -25.98 7.16 -17.37
C ILE A 725 -25.55 7.24 -18.84
N TRP A 726 -25.64 6.13 -19.54
CA TRP A 726 -25.33 6.06 -20.97
C TRP A 726 -26.44 6.66 -21.84
N SER A 727 -26.13 6.95 -23.10
CA SER A 727 -27.07 7.59 -24.05
C SER A 727 -28.31 6.77 -24.40
N ASP A 728 -28.34 5.47 -24.07
CA ASP A 728 -29.51 4.59 -24.21
C ASP A 728 -30.45 4.60 -22.99
N ALA A 729 -30.10 5.39 -21.94
CA ALA A 729 -30.67 5.42 -20.59
C ALA A 729 -30.35 4.21 -19.70
N SER A 730 -29.36 3.39 -20.02
CA SER A 730 -28.83 2.39 -19.08
C SER A 730 -27.98 3.06 -17.98
N GLY A 731 -28.14 2.61 -16.75
CA GLY A 731 -27.40 3.10 -15.58
C GLY A 731 -26.36 2.08 -15.11
N TRP A 732 -25.21 2.58 -14.64
CA TRP A 732 -24.14 1.77 -14.08
C TRP A 732 -23.54 2.44 -12.83
N ASN A 733 -23.70 1.80 -11.68
CA ASN A 733 -22.99 2.12 -10.44
C ASN A 733 -21.49 1.86 -10.65
N TYR A 734 -20.69 2.91 -10.82
CA TYR A 734 -19.29 2.77 -11.21
C TYR A 734 -18.46 2.15 -10.06
N GLY A 735 -17.57 1.21 -10.41
CA GLY A 735 -16.74 0.48 -9.45
C GLY A 735 -17.42 -0.63 -8.65
N ARG A 736 -18.69 -0.99 -8.94
CA ARG A 736 -19.41 -2.05 -8.20
C ARG A 736 -18.61 -3.37 -8.13
N LEU A 737 -18.47 -3.90 -6.92
CA LEU A 737 -17.70 -5.10 -6.52
C LEU A 737 -16.17 -4.98 -6.65
N GLN A 738 -15.62 -3.82 -6.99
CA GLN A 738 -14.17 -3.59 -7.06
C GLN A 738 -13.60 -3.15 -5.70
N ASP A 739 -12.28 -2.93 -5.67
CA ASP A 739 -11.57 -2.41 -4.49
C ASP A 739 -11.89 -0.92 -4.32
N PRO A 740 -12.42 -0.46 -3.17
CA PRO A 740 -12.67 0.96 -2.94
C PRO A 740 -11.39 1.80 -2.86
N GLU A 741 -10.21 1.21 -2.62
CA GLU A 741 -8.96 1.95 -2.43
C GLU A 741 -8.17 2.17 -3.74
N ASP A 742 -8.63 1.59 -4.86
CA ASP A 742 -8.11 1.84 -6.21
C ASP A 742 -8.17 3.35 -6.56
N PRO A 743 -7.12 3.93 -7.19
CA PRO A 743 -7.01 5.37 -7.43
C PRO A 743 -8.20 6.01 -8.15
N GLU A 744 -8.80 5.30 -9.10
CA GLU A 744 -9.93 5.78 -9.92
C GLU A 744 -11.21 6.11 -9.13
N TYR A 745 -11.26 5.70 -7.85
CA TYR A 745 -12.38 5.89 -6.93
C TYR A 745 -12.10 6.90 -5.80
N ASN A 746 -10.93 7.56 -5.80
CA ASN A 746 -10.43 8.33 -4.64
C ASN A 746 -10.23 9.83 -4.85
N TYR A 747 -10.63 10.40 -5.99
CA TYR A 747 -10.67 11.84 -6.24
C TYR A 747 -12.10 12.39 -6.39
N VAL A 748 -12.27 13.69 -6.14
CA VAL A 748 -13.53 14.43 -6.33
C VAL A 748 -13.82 14.60 -7.82
N LYS A 749 -15.00 14.21 -8.31
CA LYS A 749 -15.31 14.29 -9.75
C LYS A 749 -16.78 14.59 -10.05
N GLU A 750 -17.03 15.11 -11.24
CA GLU A 750 -18.39 15.33 -11.75
C GLU A 750 -18.96 14.02 -12.29
N VAL A 751 -20.17 13.63 -11.88
CA VAL A 751 -20.78 12.33 -12.23
C VAL A 751 -22.18 12.53 -12.79
N ASP A 752 -22.75 11.50 -13.44
CA ASP A 752 -24.07 11.65 -14.06
C ASP A 752 -25.20 11.71 -13.05
N TYR A 753 -25.10 10.88 -12.00
CA TYR A 753 -25.96 10.87 -10.84
C TYR A 753 -25.24 10.32 -9.60
N ILE A 754 -25.89 10.46 -8.45
CA ILE A 754 -25.53 9.87 -7.17
C ILE A 754 -26.75 9.05 -6.72
N SER A 755 -26.57 7.82 -6.25
CA SER A 755 -27.70 7.04 -5.75
C SER A 755 -28.44 7.74 -4.59
N GLY A 756 -29.77 7.65 -4.58
CA GLY A 756 -30.63 8.20 -3.53
C GLY A 756 -30.37 7.67 -2.11
N ALA A 757 -29.44 6.73 -1.93
CA ALA A 757 -29.04 6.19 -0.63
C ALA A 757 -28.24 7.15 0.26
N ALA A 758 -27.48 8.10 -0.32
CA ALA A 758 -26.62 9.03 0.42
C ALA A 758 -26.28 10.29 -0.40
N ILE A 759 -27.19 11.27 -0.42
CA ILE A 759 -27.16 12.41 -1.34
C ILE A 759 -27.43 13.75 -0.65
N LEU A 760 -26.50 14.72 -0.78
CA LEU A 760 -26.61 16.09 -0.28
C LEU A 760 -27.08 17.03 -1.40
N VAL A 761 -28.14 17.80 -1.15
CA VAL A 761 -28.67 18.81 -2.07
C VAL A 761 -28.88 20.15 -1.37
N ARG A 762 -28.68 21.26 -2.06
CA ARG A 762 -28.99 22.59 -1.50
C ARG A 762 -30.51 22.76 -1.34
N THR A 763 -30.95 23.23 -0.18
CA THR A 763 -32.39 23.44 0.11
C THR A 763 -33.04 24.45 -0.85
N SER A 764 -32.28 25.41 -1.39
CA SER A 764 -32.74 26.34 -2.42
C SER A 764 -33.08 25.62 -3.74
N ILE A 765 -32.13 24.82 -4.25
CA ILE A 765 -32.30 24.03 -5.49
C ILE A 765 -33.42 23.01 -5.33
N TRP A 766 -33.50 22.34 -4.18
CA TRP A 766 -34.58 21.39 -3.87
C TRP A 766 -35.97 22.05 -3.96
N LYS A 767 -36.11 23.26 -3.41
CA LYS A 767 -37.36 24.04 -3.46
C LYS A 767 -37.70 24.54 -4.86
N GLU A 768 -36.68 24.91 -5.64
CA GLU A 768 -36.85 25.37 -7.03
C GLU A 768 -37.31 24.23 -7.96
N LEU A 769 -36.79 23.01 -7.76
CA LEU A 769 -37.19 21.81 -8.50
C LEU A 769 -38.54 21.22 -8.05
N GLY A 770 -39.01 21.54 -6.84
CA GLY A 770 -40.23 20.97 -6.26
C GLY A 770 -40.04 19.57 -5.63
N GLY A 771 -38.80 19.12 -5.45
CA GLY A 771 -38.43 17.80 -4.93
C GLY A 771 -38.27 16.72 -6.00
N PHE A 772 -38.41 15.45 -5.63
CA PHE A 772 -38.40 14.33 -6.59
C PHE A 772 -39.66 14.37 -7.47
N ASP A 773 -39.51 14.21 -8.79
CA ASP A 773 -40.62 14.22 -9.74
C ASP A 773 -41.54 13.00 -9.56
N GLU A 774 -42.80 13.24 -9.19
CA GLU A 774 -43.81 12.20 -8.98
C GLU A 774 -44.10 11.33 -10.22
N LEU A 775 -43.66 11.74 -11.43
CA LEU A 775 -43.65 10.90 -12.63
C LEU A 775 -43.01 9.52 -12.39
N PHE A 776 -42.02 9.46 -11.50
CA PHE A 776 -41.27 8.24 -11.15
C PHE A 776 -41.80 7.52 -9.89
N ALA A 777 -42.93 7.96 -9.32
CA ALA A 777 -43.55 7.25 -8.21
C ALA A 777 -43.92 5.79 -8.60
N PRO A 778 -43.70 4.79 -7.72
CA PRO A 778 -43.30 4.93 -6.31
C PRO A 778 -41.78 4.95 -6.02
N ALA A 779 -40.93 4.47 -6.95
CA ALA A 779 -39.46 4.40 -6.81
C ALA A 779 -38.78 4.06 -8.16
N TYR A 780 -37.45 4.22 -8.20
CA TYR A 780 -36.51 4.07 -9.33
C TYR A 780 -36.51 5.21 -10.36
N CYS A 781 -35.29 5.64 -10.72
CA CYS A 781 -34.92 6.77 -11.58
C CYS A 781 -35.13 8.18 -10.99
N GLU A 782 -35.58 8.32 -9.74
CA GLU A 782 -35.77 9.60 -9.05
C GLU A 782 -34.46 10.34 -8.76
N ASP A 783 -33.40 9.60 -8.46
CA ASP A 783 -32.07 10.12 -8.17
C ASP A 783 -31.36 10.60 -9.46
N SER A 784 -31.48 9.80 -10.52
CA SER A 784 -31.06 10.12 -11.88
C SER A 784 -31.81 11.34 -12.43
N ASP A 785 -33.12 11.43 -12.20
CA ASP A 785 -33.95 12.56 -12.63
C ASP A 785 -33.62 13.85 -11.89
N LEU A 786 -33.40 13.77 -10.57
CA LEU A 786 -32.94 14.89 -9.76
C LEU A 786 -31.58 15.40 -10.27
N ALA A 787 -30.63 14.49 -10.53
CA ALA A 787 -29.31 14.83 -11.04
C ALA A 787 -29.37 15.51 -12.42
N PHE A 788 -30.17 14.99 -13.36
CA PHE A 788 -30.37 15.60 -14.68
C PHE A 788 -31.10 16.95 -14.60
N SER A 789 -32.04 17.10 -13.66
CA SER A 789 -32.74 18.37 -13.41
C SER A 789 -31.79 19.45 -12.87
N VAL A 790 -30.95 19.12 -11.89
CA VAL A 790 -29.89 20.00 -11.36
C VAL A 790 -28.88 20.38 -12.46
N ARG A 791 -28.46 19.43 -13.29
CA ARG A 791 -27.59 19.67 -14.45
C ARG A 791 -28.22 20.64 -15.46
N LYS A 792 -29.51 20.50 -15.74
CA LYS A 792 -30.25 21.41 -16.64
C LYS A 792 -30.30 22.86 -16.14
N MET A 793 -30.15 23.09 -14.83
CA MET A 793 -30.00 24.41 -14.21
C MET A 793 -28.57 24.98 -14.29
N GLY A 794 -27.63 24.29 -14.95
CA GLY A 794 -26.22 24.68 -15.01
C GLY A 794 -25.43 24.39 -13.73
N LYS A 795 -25.95 23.53 -12.84
CA LYS A 795 -25.28 23.10 -11.60
C LYS A 795 -24.67 21.71 -11.75
N LYS A 796 -23.58 21.45 -11.03
CA LYS A 796 -22.85 20.18 -11.08
C LYS A 796 -23.34 19.17 -10.04
N VAL A 797 -23.15 17.90 -10.37
CA VAL A 797 -23.38 16.75 -9.50
C VAL A 797 -22.00 16.15 -9.21
N LEU A 798 -21.56 16.20 -7.96
CA LEU A 798 -20.21 15.82 -7.56
C LEU A 798 -20.20 14.57 -6.70
N TYR A 799 -19.16 13.76 -6.86
CA TYR A 799 -18.81 12.64 -6.00
C TYR A 799 -17.71 13.05 -5.02
N GLN A 800 -17.88 12.76 -3.73
CA GLN A 800 -16.91 13.03 -2.65
C GLN A 800 -16.42 11.71 -2.04
N PRO A 801 -15.22 11.22 -2.41
CA PRO A 801 -14.68 9.95 -1.94
C PRO A 801 -14.43 9.88 -0.42
N LYS A 802 -14.14 11.02 0.22
CA LYS A 802 -13.96 11.10 1.69
C LYS A 802 -15.23 10.74 2.45
N SER A 803 -16.40 10.98 1.86
CA SER A 803 -17.67 10.64 2.49
C SER A 803 -17.99 9.17 2.26
N LYS A 804 -17.53 8.29 3.14
CA LYS A 804 -17.77 6.84 3.06
C LYS A 804 -19.04 6.47 3.84
N VAL A 805 -19.92 5.70 3.20
CA VAL A 805 -21.16 5.19 3.80
C VAL A 805 -21.30 3.70 3.49
N ILE A 806 -21.52 2.90 4.54
CA ILE A 806 -21.80 1.47 4.42
C ILE A 806 -23.30 1.30 4.15
N HIS A 807 -23.69 0.55 3.11
CA HIS A 807 -25.09 0.38 2.72
C HIS A 807 -25.44 -1.09 2.49
N TYR A 808 -26.48 -1.57 3.16
CA TYR A 808 -26.83 -2.99 3.28
C TYR A 808 -27.81 -3.46 2.17
N GLU A 809 -27.60 -3.03 0.92
CA GLU A 809 -28.49 -3.17 -0.26
C GLU A 809 -29.44 -4.38 -0.28
N GLY A 810 -30.74 -4.12 -0.47
CA GLY A 810 -31.75 -5.14 -0.79
C GLY A 810 -32.67 -5.57 0.36
N ILE A 811 -32.36 -5.17 1.60
CA ILE A 811 -33.20 -5.42 2.80
C ILE A 811 -34.55 -4.69 2.71
N SER A 812 -34.55 -3.50 2.12
CA SER A 812 -35.70 -2.60 2.02
C SER A 812 -36.68 -2.97 0.89
N ASN A 813 -36.22 -3.60 -0.20
CA ASN A 813 -37.03 -3.74 -1.45
C ASN A 813 -37.03 -5.13 -2.14
N GLY A 814 -36.31 -6.14 -1.63
CA GLY A 814 -36.38 -7.51 -2.15
C GLY A 814 -35.63 -7.76 -3.48
N THR A 815 -35.65 -9.02 -3.95
CA THR A 815 -34.79 -9.51 -5.04
C THR A 815 -35.49 -9.78 -6.38
N ASP A 816 -36.81 -9.87 -6.41
CA ASP A 816 -37.58 -10.26 -7.60
C ASP A 816 -37.86 -9.06 -8.54
N VAL A 817 -37.49 -9.20 -9.82
CA VAL A 817 -37.70 -8.24 -10.91
C VAL A 817 -38.89 -8.59 -11.82
N GLU A 818 -39.39 -9.83 -11.78
CA GLU A 818 -40.48 -10.31 -12.64
C GLU A 818 -41.84 -10.40 -11.90
N GLY A 819 -41.81 -10.43 -10.57
CA GLY A 819 -43.01 -10.42 -9.72
C GLY A 819 -43.69 -9.05 -9.53
N SER A 820 -44.65 -9.00 -8.60
CA SER A 820 -45.48 -7.82 -8.31
C SER A 820 -44.80 -6.73 -7.44
N GLY A 821 -43.48 -6.83 -7.23
CA GLY A 821 -42.71 -5.97 -6.32
C GLY A 821 -42.29 -4.62 -6.90
N LEU A 822 -41.61 -3.79 -6.09
CA LEU A 822 -41.16 -2.46 -6.48
C LEU A 822 -40.16 -2.46 -7.64
N LYS A 823 -39.29 -3.47 -7.76
CA LYS A 823 -38.27 -3.54 -8.83
C LYS A 823 -38.83 -3.56 -10.26
N ARG A 824 -40.10 -3.94 -10.47
CA ARG A 824 -40.76 -3.81 -11.78
C ARG A 824 -40.73 -2.37 -12.31
N TYR A 825 -40.76 -1.39 -11.41
CA TYR A 825 -40.75 0.03 -11.77
C TYR A 825 -39.41 0.47 -12.33
N GLN A 826 -38.31 -0.24 -12.08
CA GLN A 826 -37.00 0.06 -12.69
C GLN A 826 -37.09 0.11 -14.22
N LYS A 827 -37.72 -0.88 -14.86
CA LYS A 827 -37.92 -0.90 -16.32
C LYS A 827 -38.95 0.13 -16.80
N VAL A 828 -40.07 0.27 -16.08
CA VAL A 828 -41.15 1.20 -16.45
C VAL A 828 -40.70 2.67 -16.35
N ASN A 829 -39.93 3.01 -15.31
CA ASN A 829 -39.44 4.35 -15.08
C ASN A 829 -38.21 4.67 -15.93
N GLN A 830 -37.38 3.68 -16.28
CA GLN A 830 -36.31 3.86 -17.27
C GLN A 830 -36.87 4.29 -18.65
N GLU A 831 -37.97 3.70 -19.11
CA GLU A 831 -38.67 4.14 -20.34
C GLU A 831 -39.14 5.60 -20.23
N LYS A 832 -39.78 5.99 -19.11
CA LYS A 832 -40.20 7.38 -18.84
C LYS A 832 -39.01 8.35 -18.81
N PHE A 833 -37.93 7.96 -18.13
CA PHE A 833 -36.71 8.75 -17.98
C PHE A 833 -36.06 8.97 -19.35
N LYS A 834 -36.00 7.92 -20.18
CA LYS A 834 -35.51 7.96 -21.55
C LYS A 834 -36.29 8.93 -22.43
N GLU A 835 -37.62 8.97 -22.33
CA GLU A 835 -38.42 9.93 -23.10
C GLU A 835 -38.32 11.36 -22.53
N LYS A 836 -38.33 11.55 -21.19
CA LYS A 836 -38.17 12.87 -20.54
C LYS A 836 -36.82 13.52 -20.87
N TRP A 837 -35.74 12.73 -20.90
CA TRP A 837 -34.37 13.21 -21.07
C TRP A 837 -33.75 12.92 -22.44
N LYS A 838 -34.56 12.51 -23.42
CA LYS A 838 -34.15 12.12 -24.77
C LYS A 838 -33.11 13.02 -25.44
N GLU A 839 -33.26 14.34 -25.33
CA GLU A 839 -32.33 15.31 -25.93
C GLU A 839 -31.04 15.51 -25.12
N GLU A 840 -31.07 15.27 -23.82
CA GLU A 840 -29.88 15.33 -22.94
C GLU A 840 -29.08 14.02 -23.04
N LEU A 841 -29.76 12.88 -23.14
CA LEU A 841 -29.16 11.56 -23.33
C LEU A 841 -28.34 11.46 -24.63
N LYS A 842 -28.70 12.19 -25.69
CA LYS A 842 -27.87 12.29 -26.91
C LYS A 842 -26.47 12.88 -26.68
N LYS A 843 -26.25 13.58 -25.56
CA LYS A 843 -24.96 14.18 -25.18
C LYS A 843 -24.12 13.29 -24.27
N GLN A 844 -24.66 12.15 -23.83
CA GLN A 844 -23.99 11.20 -22.94
C GLN A 844 -23.11 10.22 -23.73
N CYS A 845 -22.19 9.55 -23.03
CA CYS A 845 -21.36 8.51 -23.63
C CYS A 845 -22.23 7.38 -24.22
N VAL A 846 -21.80 6.83 -25.36
CA VAL A 846 -22.51 5.74 -26.04
C VAL A 846 -22.19 4.40 -25.37
N ASN A 847 -23.23 3.63 -25.03
CA ASN A 847 -23.06 2.26 -24.57
C ASN A 847 -22.76 1.33 -25.76
N ILE A 848 -21.49 0.94 -25.93
CA ILE A 848 -21.05 -0.04 -26.93
C ILE A 848 -20.95 -1.48 -26.34
N GLY A 849 -21.64 -1.77 -25.24
CA GLY A 849 -21.69 -3.07 -24.56
C GLY A 849 -20.44 -3.42 -23.73
N SER A 850 -19.28 -2.85 -24.06
CA SER A 850 -18.10 -2.80 -23.18
C SER A 850 -17.38 -1.45 -23.34
N PRO A 851 -18.04 -0.32 -23.07
CA PRO A 851 -17.42 1.00 -23.17
C PRO A 851 -16.28 1.14 -22.13
N ASN A 852 -15.14 1.71 -22.54
CA ASN A 852 -14.14 2.18 -21.59
C ASN A 852 -14.78 3.31 -20.74
N PRO A 853 -14.91 3.17 -19.41
CA PRO A 853 -15.59 4.16 -18.57
C PRO A 853 -14.76 5.42 -18.33
N PHE A 854 -13.51 5.51 -18.80
CA PHE A 854 -12.56 6.59 -18.51
C PHE A 854 -13.12 8.01 -18.67
N GLN A 855 -13.83 8.31 -19.77
CA GLN A 855 -14.52 9.59 -19.94
C GLN A 855 -15.89 9.64 -19.24
N ALA A 856 -16.60 8.52 -19.14
CA ALA A 856 -17.96 8.48 -18.60
C ALA A 856 -17.98 8.70 -17.07
N ARG A 857 -17.00 8.15 -16.35
CA ARG A 857 -16.87 8.17 -14.88
C ARG A 857 -16.69 9.56 -14.25
N GLU A 858 -16.33 10.56 -15.05
CA GLU A 858 -16.02 11.93 -14.62
C GLU A 858 -16.59 13.01 -15.56
N ARG A 859 -17.53 12.61 -16.44
CA ARG A 859 -18.15 13.47 -17.46
C ARG A 859 -17.09 14.22 -18.29
N GLY A 860 -16.12 13.48 -18.81
CA GLY A 860 -14.93 13.95 -19.54
C GLY A 860 -15.14 14.29 -21.02
N MET A 861 -16.32 14.02 -21.59
CA MET A 861 -16.58 14.28 -23.02
C MET A 861 -16.34 15.75 -23.37
N GLY A 862 -15.52 16.00 -24.38
CA GLY A 862 -15.17 17.36 -24.83
C GLY A 862 -14.29 18.15 -23.86
N LYS A 863 -13.63 17.50 -22.89
CA LYS A 863 -12.59 18.10 -22.04
C LYS A 863 -11.20 17.66 -22.50
N ARG A 864 -10.17 18.47 -22.22
CA ARG A 864 -8.76 18.13 -22.47
C ARG A 864 -8.22 17.23 -21.35
N TYR A 865 -7.52 16.16 -21.72
CA TYR A 865 -6.85 15.26 -20.78
C TYR A 865 -5.33 15.37 -20.85
N VAL A 866 -4.71 15.46 -19.67
CA VAL A 866 -3.25 15.58 -19.49
C VAL A 866 -2.77 14.49 -18.53
N LEU A 867 -1.80 13.68 -18.96
CA LEU A 867 -0.96 12.90 -18.05
C LEU A 867 0.17 13.80 -17.56
N PHE A 868 0.21 14.10 -16.27
CA PHE A 868 1.20 14.97 -15.66
C PHE A 868 2.16 14.13 -14.81
N VAL A 869 3.45 14.10 -15.18
CA VAL A 869 4.46 13.22 -14.56
C VAL A 869 5.53 14.05 -13.85
N ASP A 870 5.76 13.78 -12.57
CA ASP A 870 6.85 14.34 -11.76
C ASP A 870 7.50 13.23 -10.91
N HIS A 871 8.58 13.52 -10.21
CA HIS A 871 9.33 12.57 -9.39
C HIS A 871 8.48 11.97 -8.24
N TYR A 872 7.66 12.80 -7.61
CA TYR A 872 6.79 12.46 -6.50
C TYR A 872 5.62 13.45 -6.40
N VAL A 873 4.65 13.18 -5.53
CA VAL A 873 3.49 14.07 -5.31
C VAL A 873 3.97 15.41 -4.72
N PRO A 874 3.69 16.57 -5.33
CA PRO A 874 4.36 17.83 -5.02
C PRO A 874 4.12 18.28 -3.57
N THR A 875 5.20 18.25 -2.77
CA THR A 875 5.20 18.73 -1.39
C THR A 875 5.34 20.26 -1.35
N PHE A 876 4.24 20.96 -1.64
CA PHE A 876 4.19 22.40 -1.96
C PHE A 876 4.69 23.35 -0.86
N ASP A 877 4.85 22.85 0.37
CA ASP A 877 5.38 23.57 1.55
C ASP A 877 6.89 23.34 1.79
N LYS A 878 7.53 22.38 1.09
CA LYS A 878 8.94 22.00 1.33
C LYS A 878 9.94 22.65 0.37
N ASP A 879 9.58 22.83 -0.90
CA ASP A 879 10.48 23.37 -1.93
C ASP A 879 9.76 24.15 -3.04
N ALA A 880 10.50 25.03 -3.71
CA ALA A 880 10.00 25.92 -4.75
C ALA A 880 9.55 25.19 -6.04
N GLY A 881 10.16 24.05 -6.36
CA GLY A 881 9.78 23.22 -7.50
C GLY A 881 8.40 22.62 -7.26
N SER A 882 8.21 21.94 -6.13
CA SER A 882 6.92 21.40 -5.71
C SER A 882 5.83 22.47 -5.57
N LYS A 883 6.15 23.66 -5.01
CA LYS A 883 5.21 24.80 -4.95
C LYS A 883 4.73 25.21 -6.35
N THR A 884 5.66 25.32 -7.30
CA THR A 884 5.34 25.67 -8.70
C THR A 884 4.51 24.58 -9.38
N THR A 885 4.90 23.30 -9.25
CA THR A 885 4.16 22.15 -9.80
C THR A 885 2.72 22.13 -9.28
N TYR A 886 2.52 22.29 -7.97
CA TYR A 886 1.19 22.33 -7.34
C TYR A 886 0.34 23.51 -7.84
N GLN A 887 0.93 24.71 -7.98
CA GLN A 887 0.23 25.88 -8.52
C GLN A 887 -0.21 25.66 -9.98
N TYR A 888 0.63 25.01 -10.80
CA TYR A 888 0.25 24.62 -12.17
C TYR A 888 -0.87 23.58 -12.21
N LEU A 889 -0.82 22.57 -11.34
CA LEU A 889 -1.90 21.58 -11.21
C LEU A 889 -3.23 22.23 -10.78
N LYS A 890 -3.20 23.14 -9.79
CA LYS A 890 -4.36 23.93 -9.34
C LYS A 890 -4.94 24.75 -10.50
N MET A 891 -4.10 25.51 -11.22
CA MET A 891 -4.51 26.29 -12.39
C MET A 891 -5.16 25.42 -13.48
N LEU A 892 -4.55 24.29 -13.84
CA LEU A 892 -5.09 23.39 -14.87
C LEU A 892 -6.46 22.83 -14.47
N ALA A 893 -6.63 22.41 -13.21
CA ALA A 893 -7.92 21.95 -12.68
C ALA A 893 -8.97 23.07 -12.64
N GLU A 894 -8.60 24.29 -12.24
CA GLU A 894 -9.47 25.49 -12.25
C GLU A 894 -9.93 25.84 -13.67
N LYS A 895 -9.06 25.69 -14.68
CA LYS A 895 -9.39 25.89 -16.11
C LYS A 895 -10.06 24.67 -16.78
N GLY A 896 -10.46 23.66 -16.00
CA GLY A 896 -11.27 22.53 -16.46
C GLY A 896 -10.50 21.38 -17.13
N VAL A 897 -9.18 21.43 -17.16
CA VAL A 897 -8.32 20.37 -17.69
C VAL A 897 -8.40 19.14 -16.79
N GLN A 898 -8.61 17.96 -17.37
CA GLN A 898 -8.67 16.69 -16.65
C GLN A 898 -7.25 16.16 -16.48
N VAL A 899 -6.67 16.37 -15.30
CA VAL A 899 -5.31 15.95 -15.00
C VAL A 899 -5.29 14.57 -14.35
N LYS A 900 -4.46 13.68 -14.89
CA LYS A 900 -4.04 12.42 -14.28
C LYS A 900 -2.60 12.60 -13.84
N PHE A 901 -2.34 12.60 -12.54
CA PHE A 901 -1.03 12.87 -11.99
C PHE A 901 -0.29 11.56 -11.67
N LEU A 902 0.97 11.46 -12.10
CA LEU A 902 1.85 10.34 -11.84
C LEU A 902 3.11 10.83 -11.09
N GLY A 903 3.28 10.38 -9.85
CA GLY A 903 4.57 10.39 -9.18
C GLY A 903 5.35 9.15 -9.59
N ASP A 904 6.58 9.32 -10.08
CA ASP A 904 7.47 8.21 -10.50
C ASP A 904 7.80 7.21 -9.37
N ASN A 905 7.60 7.61 -8.11
CA ASN A 905 7.68 6.73 -6.94
C ASN A 905 6.41 5.88 -6.69
N PHE A 906 5.29 6.15 -7.36
CA PHE A 906 3.98 5.51 -7.19
C PHE A 906 3.42 5.53 -5.75
N LEU A 907 3.89 6.45 -4.90
CA LEU A 907 3.48 6.53 -3.49
C LEU A 907 2.25 7.44 -3.29
N LYS A 908 1.44 7.09 -2.29
CA LYS A 908 0.40 7.95 -1.71
C LYS A 908 1.04 8.74 -0.56
N GLU A 909 1.37 10.00 -0.80
CA GLU A 909 2.09 10.86 0.14
C GLU A 909 1.14 11.87 0.78
N GLU A 910 0.65 11.56 1.98
CA GLU A 910 -0.27 12.43 2.69
C GLU A 910 0.42 13.57 3.45
N PRO A 911 -0.20 14.76 3.53
CA PRO A 911 -1.55 15.13 3.06
C PRO A 911 -1.60 15.61 1.59
N TYR A 912 -0.52 15.45 0.82
CA TYR A 912 -0.37 16.05 -0.51
C TYR A 912 -1.18 15.32 -1.58
N THR A 913 -1.29 13.99 -1.51
CA THR A 913 -2.15 13.21 -2.40
C THR A 913 -3.61 13.61 -2.21
N GLU A 914 -4.09 13.65 -0.97
CA GLU A 914 -5.45 14.10 -0.65
C GLU A 914 -5.72 15.53 -1.16
N ALA A 915 -4.76 16.46 -1.04
CA ALA A 915 -4.92 17.82 -1.55
C ALA A 915 -5.19 17.87 -3.07
N LEU A 916 -4.52 17.02 -3.86
CA LEU A 916 -4.78 16.89 -5.30
C LEU A 916 -6.10 16.16 -5.59
N GLU A 917 -6.40 15.07 -4.87
CA GLU A 917 -7.65 14.33 -4.97
C GLU A 917 -8.87 15.23 -4.70
N GLN A 918 -8.77 16.18 -3.75
CA GLN A 918 -9.79 17.17 -3.44
C GLN A 918 -9.82 18.39 -4.39
N MET A 919 -8.88 18.52 -5.33
CA MET A 919 -9.02 19.38 -6.50
C MET A 919 -9.75 18.69 -7.66
N GLY A 920 -9.86 17.35 -7.59
CA GLY A 920 -10.38 16.49 -8.65
C GLY A 920 -9.31 16.01 -9.63
N ILE A 921 -8.06 15.93 -9.17
CA ILE A 921 -6.95 15.33 -9.90
C ILE A 921 -6.84 13.86 -9.47
N GLU A 922 -6.79 12.95 -10.44
CA GLU A 922 -6.59 11.52 -10.18
C GLU A 922 -5.11 11.23 -10.02
N VAL A 923 -4.67 10.86 -8.81
CA VAL A 923 -3.27 10.53 -8.50
C VAL A 923 -3.05 9.03 -8.71
N LEU A 924 -2.16 8.67 -9.63
CA LEU A 924 -1.85 7.30 -10.01
C LEU A 924 -0.81 6.70 -9.04
N TYR A 925 -1.26 5.93 -8.05
CA TYR A 925 -0.43 5.33 -7.00
C TYR A 925 -0.62 3.82 -6.85
N GLY A 926 0.27 3.17 -6.09
CA GLY A 926 0.17 1.77 -5.66
C GLY A 926 0.86 0.76 -6.59
N SER A 927 1.14 -0.44 -6.06
CA SER A 927 1.90 -1.50 -6.74
C SER A 927 1.22 -2.00 -8.04
N LYS A 928 -0.11 -2.07 -8.05
CA LYS A 928 -0.94 -2.38 -9.23
C LYS A 928 -0.70 -1.38 -10.37
N MET A 929 -0.56 -0.10 -10.04
CA MET A 929 -0.25 0.95 -11.01
C MET A 929 1.22 0.91 -11.42
N GLN A 930 2.14 0.72 -10.48
CA GLN A 930 3.58 0.60 -10.75
C GLN A 930 3.91 -0.52 -11.74
N GLY A 931 3.31 -1.70 -11.57
CA GLY A 931 3.47 -2.83 -12.51
C GLY A 931 2.62 -2.71 -13.79
N GLY A 932 1.66 -1.77 -13.83
CA GLY A 932 0.66 -1.66 -14.90
C GLY A 932 0.72 -0.37 -15.73
N ILE A 933 1.59 0.59 -15.40
CA ILE A 933 1.52 1.96 -15.94
C ILE A 933 1.57 2.03 -17.47
N TRP A 934 2.45 1.24 -18.09
CA TRP A 934 2.60 1.18 -19.56
C TRP A 934 1.29 0.71 -20.22
N LYS A 935 0.71 -0.38 -19.70
CA LYS A 935 -0.60 -0.88 -20.14
C LYS A 935 -1.71 0.14 -19.88
N TRP A 936 -1.68 0.86 -18.76
CA TRP A 936 -2.65 1.92 -18.48
C TRP A 936 -2.56 3.08 -19.48
N MET A 937 -1.35 3.45 -19.94
CA MET A 937 -1.17 4.42 -21.02
C MET A 937 -1.76 3.89 -22.33
N GLU A 938 -1.45 2.64 -22.72
CA GLU A 938 -2.00 2.00 -23.93
C GLU A 938 -3.53 1.92 -23.91
N ASP A 939 -4.13 1.46 -22.81
CA ASP A 939 -5.58 1.26 -22.65
C ASP A 939 -6.36 2.59 -22.67
N ASN A 940 -5.69 3.74 -22.44
CA ASN A 940 -6.30 5.07 -22.39
C ASN A 940 -5.74 6.07 -23.43
N LYS A 941 -4.92 5.61 -24.38
CA LYS A 941 -4.20 6.50 -25.33
C LYS A 941 -5.09 7.35 -26.23
N GLU A 942 -6.28 6.86 -26.58
CA GLU A 942 -7.28 7.60 -27.36
C GLU A 942 -7.93 8.74 -26.55
N MET A 943 -7.90 8.64 -25.21
CA MET A 943 -8.62 9.54 -24.30
C MET A 943 -7.74 10.63 -23.68
N ILE A 944 -6.42 10.44 -23.66
CA ILE A 944 -5.41 11.43 -23.25
C ILE A 944 -4.84 12.09 -24.51
N GLN A 945 -4.49 13.38 -24.45
CA GLN A 945 -3.92 14.10 -25.61
C GLN A 945 -2.54 14.71 -25.34
N ILE A 946 -2.15 14.86 -24.07
CA ILE A 946 -0.94 15.59 -23.68
C ILE A 946 -0.22 14.82 -22.57
N ALA A 947 1.10 14.68 -22.70
CA ALA A 947 2.00 14.31 -21.63
C ALA A 947 2.77 15.55 -21.16
N TYR A 948 2.59 15.94 -19.90
CA TYR A 948 3.35 17.00 -19.26
C TYR A 948 4.43 16.35 -18.38
N LEU A 949 5.68 16.38 -18.82
CA LEU A 949 6.81 15.72 -18.17
C LEU A 949 7.67 16.75 -17.42
N ASN A 950 7.90 16.54 -16.13
CA ASN A 950 8.76 17.41 -15.32
C ASN A 950 10.12 16.74 -15.11
N ARG A 951 11.20 17.55 -15.05
CA ARG A 951 12.58 17.18 -14.72
C ARG A 951 13.23 16.20 -15.72
N PRO A 952 14.48 16.45 -16.17
CA PRO A 952 15.07 15.68 -17.27
C PRO A 952 15.27 14.18 -16.95
N HIS A 953 15.57 13.83 -15.70
CA HIS A 953 15.79 12.45 -15.25
C HIS A 953 14.51 11.63 -15.00
N ILE A 954 13.34 12.28 -14.95
CA ILE A 954 12.04 11.60 -14.92
C ILE A 954 11.49 11.54 -16.34
N ALA A 955 11.47 12.68 -17.05
CA ALA A 955 11.04 12.75 -18.44
C ALA A 955 11.74 11.71 -19.33
N SER A 956 13.05 11.50 -19.18
CA SER A 956 13.81 10.48 -19.94
C SER A 956 13.35 9.03 -19.75
N LYS A 957 12.61 8.71 -18.68
CA LYS A 957 12.05 7.36 -18.44
C LYS A 957 10.79 7.09 -19.25
N TYR A 958 10.00 8.13 -19.53
CA TYR A 958 8.67 8.01 -20.14
C TYR A 958 8.63 8.49 -21.59
N ILE A 959 9.47 9.46 -21.96
CA ILE A 959 9.35 10.19 -23.23
C ILE A 959 9.45 9.29 -24.46
N ASP A 960 10.38 8.33 -24.48
CA ASP A 960 10.55 7.43 -25.63
C ASP A 960 9.35 6.49 -25.78
N TYR A 961 8.88 5.86 -24.70
CA TYR A 961 7.71 5.00 -24.72
C TYR A 961 6.45 5.76 -25.15
N ILE A 962 6.26 7.00 -24.67
CA ILE A 962 5.13 7.86 -25.06
C ILE A 962 5.17 8.15 -26.56
N LYS A 963 6.32 8.54 -27.13
CA LYS A 963 6.46 8.79 -28.58
C LYS A 963 6.30 7.53 -29.44
N GLU A 964 6.68 6.37 -28.94
CA GLU A 964 6.59 5.10 -29.68
C GLU A 964 5.17 4.50 -29.70
N ASN A 965 4.34 4.78 -28.68
CA ASN A 965 3.08 4.07 -28.46
C ASN A 965 1.82 4.96 -28.46
N THR A 966 1.98 6.29 -28.47
CA THR A 966 0.89 7.27 -28.41
C THR A 966 1.13 8.45 -29.36
N ASP A 967 0.05 9.12 -29.78
CA ASP A 967 0.09 10.38 -30.53
C ASP A 967 -0.04 11.61 -29.61
N TRP A 968 0.39 11.51 -28.35
CA TRP A 968 0.25 12.59 -27.36
C TRP A 968 1.26 13.71 -27.60
N LYS A 969 0.81 14.97 -27.48
CA LYS A 969 1.71 16.14 -27.45
C LYS A 969 2.53 16.14 -26.16
N ILE A 970 3.84 16.26 -26.27
CA ILE A 970 4.78 16.20 -25.14
C ILE A 970 5.23 17.62 -24.79
N ILE A 971 4.79 18.07 -23.62
CA ILE A 971 5.24 19.31 -22.98
C ILE A 971 6.27 18.93 -21.92
N PHE A 972 7.49 19.47 -22.01
CA PHE A 972 8.54 19.23 -21.02
C PHE A 972 8.79 20.48 -20.15
N TYR A 973 8.86 20.34 -18.83
CA TYR A 973 9.27 21.42 -17.91
C TYR A 973 10.62 21.11 -17.25
N GLY A 974 11.63 21.93 -17.56
CA GLY A 974 13.01 21.71 -17.10
C GLY A 974 13.28 22.12 -15.66
N HIS A 975 12.50 23.05 -15.08
CA HIS A 975 12.77 23.80 -13.85
C HIS A 975 14.08 24.63 -13.86
N ASP A 976 15.23 24.04 -14.17
CA ASP A 976 16.51 24.74 -14.38
C ASP A 976 17.35 24.01 -15.44
N LEU A 977 18.33 24.70 -16.04
CA LEU A 977 19.35 24.06 -16.88
C LEU A 977 20.46 23.52 -15.98
N HIS A 978 20.40 22.22 -15.69
CA HIS A 978 21.26 21.59 -14.71
C HIS A 978 22.73 21.61 -15.13
N PHE A 979 23.03 21.35 -16.41
CA PHE A 979 24.40 21.44 -16.91
C PHE A 979 24.97 22.86 -16.78
N LEU A 980 24.15 23.90 -17.02
CA LEU A 980 24.57 25.30 -16.95
C LEU A 980 24.86 25.70 -15.49
N ARG A 981 24.02 25.23 -14.57
CA ARG A 981 24.20 25.40 -13.12
C ARG A 981 25.53 24.78 -12.66
N LEU A 982 25.81 23.54 -13.06
CA LEU A 982 27.05 22.84 -12.74
C LEU A 982 28.29 23.49 -13.42
N GLN A 983 28.16 23.99 -14.65
CA GLN A 983 29.23 24.75 -15.32
C GLN A 983 29.59 26.04 -14.56
N ARG A 984 28.60 26.78 -14.09
CA ARG A 984 28.81 27.97 -13.25
C ARG A 984 29.45 27.61 -11.92
N GLU A 985 29.07 26.49 -11.31
CA GLU A 985 29.73 25.99 -10.10
C GLU A 985 31.20 25.63 -10.37
N TYR A 986 31.49 24.86 -11.43
CA TYR A 986 32.84 24.47 -11.81
C TYR A 986 33.75 25.69 -12.08
N ALA A 987 33.22 26.74 -12.72
CA ALA A 987 33.95 27.99 -12.95
C ALA A 987 34.34 28.74 -11.66
N LEU A 988 33.56 28.56 -10.58
CA LEU A 988 33.83 29.15 -9.26
C LEU A 988 34.66 28.23 -8.36
N LYS A 989 34.47 26.91 -8.48
CA LYS A 989 35.10 25.86 -7.67
C LYS A 989 35.44 24.67 -8.57
N PRO A 990 36.60 24.69 -9.26
CA PRO A 990 36.99 23.61 -10.15
C PRO A 990 37.14 22.28 -9.40
N ARG A 991 36.30 21.31 -9.74
CA ARG A 991 36.29 19.95 -9.20
C ARG A 991 36.18 18.98 -10.38
N PRO A 992 37.16 18.08 -10.62
CA PRO A 992 37.16 17.21 -11.80
C PRO A 992 35.89 16.38 -11.96
N GLU A 993 35.28 15.97 -10.84
CA GLU A 993 34.07 15.15 -10.78
C GLU A 993 32.86 15.86 -11.43
N LEU A 994 32.81 17.20 -11.33
CA LEU A 994 31.73 17.99 -11.94
C LEU A 994 31.75 17.96 -13.47
N LEU A 995 32.90 17.68 -14.11
CA LEU A 995 32.97 17.63 -15.59
C LEU A 995 32.19 16.44 -16.16
N GLU A 996 32.21 15.31 -15.47
CA GLU A 996 31.42 14.13 -15.84
C GLU A 996 29.93 14.37 -15.61
N GLU A 997 29.55 14.98 -14.48
CA GLU A 997 28.16 15.37 -14.21
C GLU A 997 27.64 16.40 -15.24
N ILE A 998 28.42 17.42 -15.59
CA ILE A 998 28.08 18.40 -16.64
C ILE A 998 27.81 17.70 -17.97
N ALA A 999 28.67 16.77 -18.38
CA ALA A 999 28.51 16.04 -19.64
C ALA A 999 27.25 15.15 -19.62
N TYR A 1000 27.02 14.43 -18.52
CA TYR A 1000 25.84 13.61 -18.30
C TYR A 1000 24.55 14.43 -18.39
N PHE A 1001 24.40 15.47 -17.56
CA PHE A 1001 23.20 16.30 -17.55
C PHE A 1001 22.99 17.00 -18.89
N LYS A 1002 24.04 17.52 -19.53
CA LYS A 1002 23.92 18.15 -20.85
C LYS A 1002 23.39 17.17 -21.89
N SER A 1003 23.88 15.93 -21.92
CA SER A 1003 23.40 14.92 -22.87
C SER A 1003 21.92 14.56 -22.63
N MET A 1004 21.51 14.41 -21.37
CA MET A 1004 20.16 14.03 -20.99
C MET A 1004 19.15 15.16 -21.24
N GLU A 1005 19.50 16.39 -20.84
CA GLU A 1005 18.66 17.58 -21.03
C GLU A 1005 18.44 17.86 -22.52
N LEU A 1006 19.50 17.84 -23.34
CA LEU A 1006 19.37 17.99 -24.80
C LEU A 1006 18.55 16.86 -25.44
N SER A 1007 18.71 15.61 -24.99
CA SER A 1007 17.93 14.48 -25.52
C SER A 1007 16.42 14.63 -25.23
N VAL A 1008 16.04 15.12 -24.05
CA VAL A 1008 14.64 15.38 -23.71
C VAL A 1008 14.11 16.60 -24.48
N LEU A 1009 14.87 17.69 -24.53
CA LEU A 1009 14.54 18.91 -25.29
C LEU A 1009 14.25 18.64 -26.77
N GLN A 1010 15.07 17.80 -27.42
CA GLN A 1010 14.91 17.42 -28.84
C GLN A 1010 13.74 16.46 -29.09
N LYS A 1011 13.24 15.78 -28.05
CA LYS A 1011 12.12 14.82 -28.16
C LYS A 1011 10.77 15.45 -27.83
N ALA A 1012 10.73 16.48 -26.98
CA ALA A 1012 9.50 17.20 -26.63
C ALA A 1012 9.00 18.07 -27.79
N ASP A 1013 7.69 18.24 -27.91
CA ASP A 1013 7.09 19.11 -28.94
C ASP A 1013 7.14 20.58 -28.52
N ILE A 1014 7.14 20.86 -27.21
CA ILE A 1014 7.52 22.14 -26.65
C ILE A 1014 8.14 21.99 -25.25
N SER A 1015 9.17 22.78 -24.97
CA SER A 1015 9.86 22.84 -23.69
C SER A 1015 9.62 24.16 -22.97
N TYR A 1016 9.44 24.11 -21.65
CA TYR A 1016 9.16 25.23 -20.77
C TYR A 1016 10.32 25.44 -19.79
N TYR A 1017 10.73 26.69 -19.60
CA TYR A 1017 11.71 27.11 -18.58
C TYR A 1017 11.25 28.39 -17.86
N PRO A 1018 11.71 28.67 -16.62
CA PRO A 1018 11.24 29.83 -15.86
C PRO A 1018 11.64 31.21 -16.38
N SER A 1019 12.62 31.32 -17.29
CA SER A 1019 13.06 32.63 -17.79
C SER A 1019 13.58 32.56 -19.23
N ASN A 1020 13.68 33.73 -19.87
CA ASN A 1020 14.26 33.87 -21.21
C ASN A 1020 15.77 33.56 -21.24
N LEU A 1021 16.46 33.58 -20.09
CA LEU A 1021 17.90 33.30 -20.05
C LEU A 1021 18.17 31.83 -20.39
N GLU A 1022 17.38 30.89 -19.86
CA GLU A 1022 17.51 29.48 -20.23
C GLU A 1022 17.14 29.24 -21.70
N VAL A 1023 16.13 29.95 -22.23
CA VAL A 1023 15.75 29.91 -23.66
C VAL A 1023 16.93 30.32 -24.54
N GLU A 1024 17.56 31.47 -24.26
CA GLU A 1024 18.73 31.95 -25.00
C GLU A 1024 19.93 31.00 -24.94
N GLU A 1025 20.18 30.36 -23.78
CA GLU A 1025 21.27 29.38 -23.64
C GLU A 1025 20.98 28.06 -24.39
N ILE A 1026 19.71 27.67 -24.53
CA ILE A 1026 19.31 26.53 -25.38
C ILE A 1026 19.49 26.88 -26.86
N HIS A 1027 19.02 28.04 -27.32
CA HIS A 1027 19.16 28.46 -28.72
C HIS A 1027 20.61 28.73 -29.15
N LYS A 1028 21.51 29.09 -28.21
CA LYS A 1028 22.97 29.11 -28.45
C LYS A 1028 23.56 27.73 -28.75
N ILE A 1029 22.91 26.65 -28.32
CA ILE A 1029 23.32 25.26 -28.60
C ILE A 1029 22.62 24.75 -29.86
N ASP A 1030 21.30 24.94 -29.95
CA ASP A 1030 20.46 24.50 -31.06
C ASP A 1030 19.20 25.39 -31.17
N ASP A 1031 19.22 26.31 -32.15
CA ASP A 1031 18.15 27.27 -32.47
C ASP A 1031 16.85 26.59 -32.97
N SER A 1032 16.90 25.30 -33.33
CA SER A 1032 15.73 24.56 -33.81
C SER A 1032 14.86 23.98 -32.70
N ILE A 1033 15.32 23.98 -31.44
CA ILE A 1033 14.60 23.41 -30.31
C ILE A 1033 13.37 24.29 -29.95
N PRO A 1034 12.14 23.73 -29.91
CA PRO A 1034 10.96 24.46 -29.51
C PRO A 1034 10.94 24.67 -27.99
N VAL A 1035 11.37 25.85 -27.55
CA VAL A 1035 11.43 26.22 -26.14
C VAL A 1035 10.89 27.63 -25.89
N LYS A 1036 10.18 27.82 -24.77
CA LYS A 1036 9.69 29.14 -24.33
C LYS A 1036 9.88 29.35 -22.83
N ALA A 1037 9.95 30.63 -22.45
CA ALA A 1037 9.86 31.03 -21.06
C ALA A 1037 8.39 31.00 -20.57
N ILE A 1038 8.17 30.46 -19.38
CA ILE A 1038 6.90 30.50 -18.66
C ILE A 1038 7.08 31.20 -17.32
N THR A 1039 6.03 31.85 -16.83
CA THR A 1039 6.04 32.47 -15.51
C THR A 1039 6.04 31.40 -14.42
N ALA A 1040 7.13 31.30 -13.65
CA ALA A 1040 7.12 30.53 -12.41
C ALA A 1040 6.26 31.24 -11.34
N TYR A 1041 5.58 30.42 -10.52
CA TYR A 1041 4.56 30.82 -9.54
C TYR A 1041 3.26 31.37 -10.16
N VAL A 1042 2.12 30.88 -9.65
CA VAL A 1042 0.77 31.29 -10.10
C VAL A 1042 -0.13 31.53 -8.90
N PHE A 1043 -0.85 32.66 -8.89
CA PHE A 1043 -1.78 33.03 -7.81
C PHE A 1043 -3.20 33.17 -8.35
N SER A 1044 -4.17 32.48 -7.73
CA SER A 1044 -5.61 32.66 -8.03
C SER A 1044 -6.32 33.69 -7.15
N ASP A 1045 -5.72 34.13 -6.05
CA ASP A 1045 -6.37 34.95 -5.03
C ASP A 1045 -5.87 36.41 -5.08
N SER A 1046 -6.80 37.36 -5.23
CA SER A 1046 -6.51 38.80 -5.20
C SER A 1046 -6.50 39.34 -3.77
N VAL A 1047 -5.36 39.91 -3.35
CA VAL A 1047 -5.22 40.47 -2.00
C VAL A 1047 -5.86 41.87 -1.94
N GLN A 1048 -6.83 42.07 -1.03
CA GLN A 1048 -7.55 43.35 -0.93
C GLN A 1048 -6.70 44.47 -0.33
N VAL A 1049 -6.55 45.56 -1.09
CA VAL A 1049 -5.70 46.73 -0.76
C VAL A 1049 -6.19 47.55 0.45
N GLU A 1050 -7.48 47.51 0.76
CA GLU A 1050 -8.15 48.57 1.56
C GLU A 1050 -7.72 48.67 3.04
N LYS A 1051 -6.97 47.70 3.59
CA LYS A 1051 -6.44 47.75 4.97
C LYS A 1051 -4.95 48.17 5.06
N MET A 1052 -4.26 48.39 3.95
CA MET A 1052 -2.80 48.18 3.86
C MET A 1052 -1.85 49.30 4.35
N THR A 1053 -2.26 50.36 5.08
CA THR A 1053 -1.27 51.43 5.42
C THR A 1053 -1.35 52.12 6.79
N GLU A 1054 -2.42 51.99 7.58
CA GLU A 1054 -2.45 52.60 8.93
C GLU A 1054 -2.01 51.57 9.98
N GLY A 1055 -0.91 51.85 10.69
CA GLY A 1055 -0.37 51.00 11.77
C GLY A 1055 0.76 50.03 11.39
N ARG A 1056 1.16 49.94 10.12
CA ARG A 1056 2.28 49.07 9.69
C ARG A 1056 3.64 49.58 10.20
N GLU A 1057 4.44 48.71 10.80
CA GLU A 1057 5.75 49.04 11.38
C GLU A 1057 6.81 47.93 11.19
N GLY A 1058 8.06 48.36 11.09
CA GLY A 1058 9.22 47.49 10.93
C GLY A 1058 9.45 47.02 9.49
N MET A 1059 10.57 46.31 9.30
CA MET A 1059 10.97 45.67 8.06
C MET A 1059 10.89 44.14 8.20
N LEU A 1060 10.64 43.44 7.10
CA LEU A 1060 10.54 41.98 7.06
C LEU A 1060 11.55 41.37 6.07
N PHE A 1061 12.20 40.28 6.47
CA PHE A 1061 12.90 39.36 5.57
C PHE A 1061 12.29 37.96 5.69
N VAL A 1062 12.04 37.31 4.56
CA VAL A 1062 11.54 35.94 4.47
C VAL A 1062 12.52 35.10 3.66
N GLY A 1063 12.92 33.93 4.17
CA GLY A 1063 13.70 32.96 3.41
C GLY A 1063 14.21 31.78 4.22
N GLY A 1064 14.08 30.56 3.68
CA GLY A 1064 14.63 29.34 4.29
C GLY A 1064 16.16 29.34 4.31
N PHE A 1065 16.76 29.09 5.47
CA PHE A 1065 18.21 29.20 5.70
C PHE A 1065 19.01 27.94 5.31
N ALA A 1066 18.33 26.91 4.82
CA ALA A 1066 18.97 25.80 4.11
C ALA A 1066 19.63 26.24 2.78
N HIS A 1067 19.23 27.40 2.22
CA HIS A 1067 19.87 28.00 1.05
C HIS A 1067 20.93 29.04 1.47
N PRO A 1068 22.23 28.82 1.20
CA PRO A 1068 23.31 29.73 1.62
C PRO A 1068 23.15 31.22 1.24
N PRO A 1069 22.57 31.60 0.08
CA PRO A 1069 22.33 33.01 -0.25
C PRO A 1069 21.44 33.76 0.76
N ASN A 1070 20.52 33.06 1.45
CA ASN A 1070 19.63 33.66 2.44
C ASN A 1070 20.37 33.97 3.75
N GLU A 1071 21.24 33.08 4.23
CA GLU A 1071 22.14 33.37 5.38
C GLU A 1071 23.05 34.55 5.03
N ASP A 1072 23.71 34.51 3.87
CA ASP A 1072 24.67 35.52 3.46
C ASP A 1072 24.05 36.92 3.36
N GLY A 1073 22.92 37.03 2.67
CA GLY A 1073 22.21 38.30 2.51
C GLY A 1073 21.70 38.87 3.84
N VAL A 1074 21.10 38.05 4.70
CA VAL A 1074 20.55 38.54 5.98
C VAL A 1074 21.67 38.97 6.94
N LEU A 1075 22.80 38.26 6.95
CA LEU A 1075 23.98 38.64 7.74
C LEU A 1075 24.62 39.93 7.22
N TRP A 1076 24.72 40.11 5.91
CA TRP A 1076 25.23 41.34 5.29
C TRP A 1076 24.34 42.54 5.63
N PHE A 1077 23.02 42.42 5.44
CA PHE A 1077 22.08 43.48 5.79
C PHE A 1077 22.12 43.81 7.29
N ALA A 1078 22.05 42.82 8.17
CA ALA A 1078 22.02 43.04 9.61
C ALA A 1078 23.32 43.68 10.17
N LYS A 1079 24.48 43.36 9.58
CA LYS A 1079 25.79 43.85 10.06
C LYS A 1079 26.21 45.19 9.45
N GLU A 1080 26.06 45.34 8.13
CA GLU A 1080 26.63 46.49 7.42
C GLU A 1080 25.59 47.59 7.12
N ILE A 1081 24.33 47.21 6.85
CA ILE A 1081 23.29 48.13 6.36
C ILE A 1081 22.35 48.61 7.47
N PHE A 1082 21.81 47.69 8.27
CA PHE A 1082 20.84 47.99 9.33
C PHE A 1082 21.37 48.99 10.38
N PRO A 1083 22.65 48.94 10.82
CA PRO A 1083 23.19 49.95 11.73
C PRO A 1083 23.28 51.35 11.10
N LEU A 1084 23.48 51.46 9.78
CA LEU A 1084 23.47 52.74 9.07
C LEU A 1084 22.05 53.32 8.98
N MET A 1085 21.04 52.45 8.81
CA MET A 1085 19.63 52.85 8.86
C MET A 1085 19.21 53.29 10.27
N ARG A 1086 19.58 52.55 11.32
CA ARG A 1086 19.26 52.88 12.72
C ARG A 1086 19.81 54.24 13.18
N ARG A 1087 20.91 54.75 12.58
CA ARG A 1087 21.41 56.11 12.85
C ARG A 1087 20.44 57.21 12.41
N GLN A 1088 19.61 56.95 11.40
CA GLN A 1088 18.59 57.88 10.89
C GLN A 1088 17.19 57.57 11.45
N LEU A 1089 16.96 56.30 11.82
CA LEU A 1089 15.69 55.79 12.30
C LEU A 1089 15.90 54.99 13.60
N PRO A 1090 16.00 55.65 14.77
CA PRO A 1090 16.40 54.99 16.02
C PRO A 1090 15.50 53.83 16.44
N ASN A 1091 14.20 53.87 16.11
CA ASN A 1091 13.20 52.90 16.58
C ASN A 1091 12.78 51.87 15.50
N ILE A 1092 13.50 51.75 14.38
CA ILE A 1092 13.14 50.78 13.33
C ILE A 1092 13.46 49.34 13.78
N SER A 1093 12.50 48.44 13.58
CA SER A 1093 12.65 47.01 13.81
C SER A 1093 12.86 46.22 12.51
N PHE A 1094 13.49 45.05 12.59
CA PHE A 1094 13.71 44.14 11.49
C PHE A 1094 13.38 42.70 11.91
N ARG A 1095 12.36 42.11 11.29
CA ARG A 1095 11.88 40.76 11.55
C ARG A 1095 12.44 39.77 10.52
N ILE A 1096 12.95 38.65 11.00
CA ILE A 1096 13.54 37.59 10.19
C ILE A 1096 12.71 36.31 10.35
N VAL A 1097 12.13 35.84 9.23
CA VAL A 1097 11.28 34.65 9.14
C VAL A 1097 11.89 33.65 8.17
N GLY A 1098 11.89 32.36 8.54
CA GLY A 1098 12.43 31.30 7.70
C GLY A 1098 12.70 30.00 8.43
N SER A 1099 12.57 28.88 7.72
CA SER A 1099 12.88 27.55 8.23
C SER A 1099 14.39 27.34 8.41
N LYS A 1100 14.75 26.49 9.40
CA LYS A 1100 16.13 26.06 9.72
C LYS A 1100 17.16 27.19 9.90
N PRO A 1101 16.87 28.28 10.66
CA PRO A 1101 17.82 29.36 10.88
C PRO A 1101 19.10 28.81 11.54
N THR A 1102 20.26 29.22 11.01
CA THR A 1102 21.55 28.78 11.55
C THR A 1102 21.89 29.55 12.84
N GLU A 1103 22.83 29.04 13.63
CA GLU A 1103 23.27 29.69 14.87
C GLU A 1103 23.70 31.16 14.66
N LYS A 1104 24.32 31.46 13.51
CA LYS A 1104 24.70 32.84 13.12
C LYS A 1104 23.49 33.75 12.92
N VAL A 1105 22.41 33.23 12.36
CA VAL A 1105 21.16 33.98 12.12
C VAL A 1105 20.39 34.12 13.44
N LEU A 1106 20.31 33.06 14.25
CA LEU A 1106 19.69 33.11 15.58
C LEU A 1106 20.41 34.13 16.50
N ALA A 1107 21.74 34.24 16.42
CA ALA A 1107 22.51 35.24 17.16
C ALA A 1107 22.16 36.69 16.79
N LEU A 1108 21.57 36.97 15.61
CA LEU A 1108 21.10 38.31 15.27
C LEU A 1108 19.95 38.77 16.17
N GLY A 1109 19.14 37.86 16.71
CA GLY A 1109 18.06 38.19 17.64
C GLY A 1109 18.52 38.72 19.00
N GLN A 1110 19.83 38.73 19.28
CA GLN A 1110 20.43 39.42 20.43
C GLN A 1110 20.74 40.89 20.14
N GLN A 1111 20.67 41.33 18.88
CA GLN A 1111 20.90 42.71 18.48
C GLN A 1111 19.64 43.54 18.68
N GLU A 1112 19.81 44.74 19.23
CA GLU A 1112 18.68 45.63 19.51
C GLU A 1112 17.94 45.98 18.20
N GLY A 1113 16.62 45.78 18.19
CA GLY A 1113 15.77 46.04 17.03
C GLY A 1113 15.71 44.92 15.99
N ILE A 1114 16.39 43.78 16.18
CA ILE A 1114 16.23 42.60 15.31
C ILE A 1114 15.45 41.50 16.05
N GLU A 1115 14.44 40.95 15.38
CA GLU A 1115 13.59 39.86 15.89
C GLU A 1115 13.70 38.65 14.95
N VAL A 1116 14.09 37.49 15.48
CA VAL A 1116 14.21 36.24 14.69
C VAL A 1116 13.08 35.31 15.09
N LEU A 1117 12.07 35.19 14.24
CA LEU A 1117 10.84 34.41 14.50
C LEU A 1117 10.99 32.93 14.11
N GLY A 1118 11.93 32.61 13.22
CA GLY A 1118 12.11 31.24 12.71
C GLY A 1118 10.98 30.82 11.77
N PHE A 1119 10.52 29.57 11.87
CA PHE A 1119 9.42 29.03 11.07
C PHE A 1119 8.06 29.43 11.67
N VAL A 1120 7.12 29.83 10.82
CA VAL A 1120 5.75 30.24 11.17
C VAL A 1120 4.75 29.62 10.19
N SER A 1121 3.46 29.55 10.55
CA SER A 1121 2.41 29.12 9.60
C SER A 1121 2.16 30.18 8.53
N ASP A 1122 1.62 29.76 7.38
CA ASP A 1122 1.29 30.66 6.27
C ASP A 1122 0.33 31.79 6.70
N GLU A 1123 -0.61 31.51 7.60
CA GLU A 1123 -1.54 32.51 8.16
C GLU A 1123 -0.80 33.59 8.96
N LYS A 1124 0.23 33.18 9.72
CA LYS A 1124 1.07 34.13 10.47
C LYS A 1124 2.07 34.83 9.55
N LEU A 1125 2.56 34.17 8.51
CA LEU A 1125 3.40 34.79 7.47
C LEU A 1125 2.64 35.89 6.72
N HIS A 1126 1.43 35.59 6.26
CA HIS A 1126 0.49 36.57 5.68
C HIS A 1126 0.29 37.76 6.65
N SER A 1127 -0.05 37.47 7.91
CA SER A 1127 -0.18 38.51 8.95
C SER A 1127 1.09 39.36 9.11
N LEU A 1128 2.29 38.77 9.03
CA LEU A 1128 3.56 39.49 9.13
C LEU A 1128 3.85 40.39 7.91
N TYR A 1129 3.47 39.97 6.70
CA TYR A 1129 3.47 40.86 5.52
C TYR A 1129 2.48 42.02 5.72
N GLN A 1130 1.28 41.75 6.27
CA GLN A 1130 0.27 42.76 6.55
C GLN A 1130 0.63 43.72 7.70
N GLU A 1131 1.47 43.29 8.66
CA GLU A 1131 1.98 44.10 9.79
C GLU A 1131 3.22 44.95 9.41
N SER A 1132 4.00 44.54 8.42
CA SER A 1132 5.33 45.12 8.12
C SER A 1132 5.26 46.24 7.09
N ARG A 1133 6.08 47.29 7.27
CA ARG A 1133 6.04 48.50 6.42
C ARG A 1133 6.80 48.33 5.09
N MET A 1134 7.84 47.50 5.07
CA MET A 1134 8.68 47.25 3.89
C MET A 1134 9.32 45.86 3.98
N VAL A 1135 9.48 45.19 2.84
CA VAL A 1135 10.19 43.90 2.73
C VAL A 1135 11.59 44.14 2.16
N ILE A 1136 12.59 43.47 2.75
CA ILE A 1136 14.01 43.59 2.39
C ILE A 1136 14.51 42.29 1.78
N VAL A 1137 15.11 42.35 0.58
CA VAL A 1137 15.66 41.19 -0.12
C VAL A 1137 17.14 41.43 -0.52
N PRO A 1138 18.08 41.26 0.42
CA PRO A 1138 19.47 41.71 0.28
C PRO A 1138 20.38 40.60 -0.29
N LEU A 1139 20.00 39.95 -1.39
CA LEU A 1139 20.74 38.80 -1.94
C LEU A 1139 22.00 39.22 -2.72
N ARG A 1140 23.17 38.69 -2.37
CA ARG A 1140 24.43 39.03 -3.08
C ARG A 1140 24.79 38.09 -4.23
N TYR A 1141 24.18 36.92 -4.30
CA TYR A 1141 24.38 35.92 -5.36
C TYR A 1141 23.18 34.97 -5.46
N GLY A 1142 23.03 34.29 -6.59
CA GLY A 1142 21.94 33.37 -6.89
C GLY A 1142 21.82 33.11 -8.39
N ALA A 1143 20.76 32.40 -8.79
CA ALA A 1143 20.30 32.25 -10.17
C ALA A 1143 18.77 32.05 -10.17
N GLY A 1144 18.11 32.26 -11.31
CA GLY A 1144 16.68 31.99 -11.51
C GLY A 1144 15.70 32.90 -10.73
N VAL A 1145 14.40 32.72 -10.95
CA VAL A 1145 13.34 33.55 -10.34
C VAL A 1145 13.29 33.39 -8.82
N LYS A 1146 13.41 34.50 -8.08
CA LYS A 1146 13.41 34.48 -6.60
C LYS A 1146 11.97 34.49 -6.06
N GLY A 1147 11.41 33.31 -5.77
CA GLY A 1147 10.02 33.15 -5.31
C GLY A 1147 9.59 34.04 -4.14
N LYS A 1148 10.48 34.32 -3.17
CA LYS A 1148 10.21 35.25 -2.05
C LYS A 1148 9.96 36.71 -2.47
N VAL A 1149 10.48 37.13 -3.62
CA VAL A 1149 10.22 38.47 -4.18
C VAL A 1149 8.82 38.47 -4.79
N VAL A 1150 8.49 37.44 -5.57
CA VAL A 1150 7.18 37.24 -6.18
C VAL A 1150 6.07 37.10 -5.11
N GLU A 1151 6.34 36.40 -4.02
CA GLU A 1151 5.43 36.25 -2.86
C GLU A 1151 5.23 37.60 -2.13
N ALA A 1152 6.29 38.37 -1.89
CA ALA A 1152 6.17 39.70 -1.30
C ALA A 1152 5.43 40.69 -2.24
N LEU A 1153 5.53 40.53 -3.56
CA LEU A 1153 4.75 41.30 -4.52
C LEU A 1153 3.26 40.93 -4.44
N HIS A 1154 2.92 39.63 -4.33
CA HIS A 1154 1.55 39.14 -4.20
C HIS A 1154 0.86 39.64 -2.93
N GLU A 1155 1.61 39.77 -1.84
CA GLU A 1155 1.15 40.36 -0.57
C GLU A 1155 1.03 41.90 -0.59
N GLY A 1156 1.34 42.55 -1.71
CA GLY A 1156 1.28 44.00 -1.85
C GLY A 1156 2.33 44.75 -1.04
N ALA A 1157 3.47 44.11 -0.76
CA ALA A 1157 4.55 44.75 -0.01
C ALA A 1157 5.36 45.71 -0.89
N ALA A 1158 5.83 46.80 -0.27
CA ALA A 1158 6.89 47.63 -0.86
C ALA A 1158 8.23 46.92 -0.63
N ILE A 1159 9.00 46.68 -1.70
CA ILE A 1159 10.23 45.88 -1.67
C ILE A 1159 11.45 46.75 -1.97
N LEU A 1160 12.50 46.57 -1.17
CA LEU A 1160 13.87 47.01 -1.48
C LEU A 1160 14.77 45.77 -1.62
N THR A 1161 15.36 45.59 -2.80
CA THR A 1161 16.11 44.40 -3.19
C THR A 1161 17.46 44.76 -3.82
N THR A 1162 18.35 43.78 -3.95
CA THR A 1162 19.55 43.86 -4.80
C THR A 1162 19.25 43.49 -6.26
N PRO A 1163 20.15 43.80 -7.20
CA PRO A 1163 20.07 43.31 -8.59
C PRO A 1163 19.92 41.77 -8.68
N CYS A 1164 20.65 41.01 -7.86
CA CYS A 1164 20.52 39.53 -7.83
C CYS A 1164 19.20 39.03 -7.23
N GLY A 1165 18.48 39.88 -6.48
CA GLY A 1165 17.12 39.58 -6.02
C GLY A 1165 16.05 39.86 -7.10
N ALA A 1166 16.27 40.86 -7.96
CA ALA A 1166 15.40 41.21 -9.09
C ALA A 1166 15.58 40.29 -10.33
N GLU A 1167 16.69 39.56 -10.40
CA GLU A 1167 17.03 38.64 -11.49
C GLU A 1167 15.89 37.69 -11.88
N GLY A 1168 15.59 37.61 -13.18
CA GLY A 1168 14.64 36.68 -13.77
C GLY A 1168 13.17 37.14 -13.79
N ILE A 1169 12.84 38.33 -13.26
CA ILE A 1169 11.47 38.86 -13.23
C ILE A 1169 11.37 40.07 -14.18
N PRO A 1170 10.80 39.93 -15.39
CA PRO A 1170 10.74 41.03 -16.37
C PRO A 1170 9.91 42.22 -15.89
N GLY A 1171 10.45 43.44 -15.97
CA GLY A 1171 9.74 44.69 -15.64
C GLY A 1171 9.60 44.98 -14.14
N ILE A 1172 10.28 44.22 -13.27
CA ILE A 1172 10.22 44.41 -11.81
C ILE A 1172 10.79 45.76 -11.37
N GLU A 1173 11.72 46.32 -12.14
CA GLU A 1173 12.36 47.62 -11.93
C GLU A 1173 11.40 48.81 -11.93
N GLU A 1174 10.18 48.66 -12.46
CA GLU A 1174 9.12 49.68 -12.39
C GLU A 1174 8.35 49.67 -11.05
N VAL A 1175 8.54 48.60 -10.26
CA VAL A 1175 7.71 48.22 -9.11
C VAL A 1175 8.49 48.22 -7.80
N VAL A 1176 9.74 47.72 -7.81
CA VAL A 1176 10.60 47.59 -6.62
C VAL A 1176 11.77 48.57 -6.64
N ALA A 1177 12.32 48.88 -5.47
CA ALA A 1177 13.59 49.61 -5.38
C ALA A 1177 14.76 48.62 -5.47
N ILE A 1178 15.78 48.93 -6.29
CA ILE A 1178 16.93 48.07 -6.55
C ILE A 1178 18.22 48.81 -6.19
N GLU A 1179 19.00 48.29 -5.24
CA GLU A 1179 20.27 48.88 -4.80
C GLU A 1179 21.35 47.81 -4.62
N GLY A 1180 22.55 48.05 -5.12
CA GLY A 1180 23.68 47.11 -5.02
C GLY A 1180 24.70 47.42 -3.93
N GLU A 1181 24.89 48.69 -3.58
CA GLU A 1181 25.94 49.14 -2.66
C GLU A 1181 25.39 49.45 -1.26
N GLU A 1182 26.13 49.07 -0.22
CA GLU A 1182 25.73 49.16 1.20
C GLU A 1182 25.21 50.54 1.62
N ARG A 1183 25.88 51.61 1.18
CA ARG A 1183 25.57 52.98 1.57
C ARG A 1183 24.31 53.50 0.90
N GLU A 1184 24.13 53.21 -0.38
CA GLU A 1184 22.94 53.62 -1.13
C GLU A 1184 21.74 52.75 -0.74
N PHE A 1185 21.92 51.45 -0.50
CA PHE A 1185 20.88 50.57 0.07
C PHE A 1185 20.37 51.11 1.43
N ALA A 1186 21.26 51.48 2.36
CA ALA A 1186 20.88 52.05 3.66
C ALA A 1186 20.16 53.40 3.52
N LYS A 1187 20.61 54.26 2.59
CA LYS A 1187 20.08 55.60 2.34
C LYS A 1187 18.70 55.54 1.67
N THR A 1188 18.58 54.80 0.57
CA THR A 1188 17.32 54.54 -0.13
C THR A 1188 16.32 53.84 0.79
N GLY A 1189 16.74 52.84 1.57
CA GLY A 1189 15.89 52.19 2.58
C GLY A 1189 15.37 53.14 3.65
N ALA A 1190 16.21 54.04 4.19
CA ALA A 1190 15.78 55.01 5.20
C ALA A 1190 14.81 56.06 4.62
N LEU A 1191 15.07 56.54 3.39
CA LEU A 1191 14.20 57.49 2.68
C LEU A 1191 12.83 56.86 2.34
N LEU A 1192 12.81 55.62 1.85
CA LEU A 1192 11.58 54.89 1.54
C LEU A 1192 10.76 54.62 2.81
N TYR A 1193 11.38 54.16 3.91
CA TYR A 1193 10.69 53.85 5.16
C TYR A 1193 9.95 55.06 5.77
N GLN A 1194 10.44 56.28 5.54
CA GLN A 1194 9.80 57.53 5.94
C GLN A 1194 8.70 58.00 4.98
N ASN A 1195 8.74 57.59 3.71
CA ASN A 1195 7.85 58.06 2.65
C ASN A 1195 6.61 57.15 2.48
N ILE A 1196 5.67 57.24 3.42
CA ILE A 1196 4.42 56.46 3.42
C ILE A 1196 3.65 56.54 2.09
N PRO A 1197 3.47 57.71 1.43
CA PRO A 1197 2.82 57.77 0.12
C PRO A 1197 3.54 56.94 -0.95
N LYS A 1198 4.88 56.94 -0.97
CA LYS A 1198 5.65 56.16 -1.94
C LYS A 1198 5.56 54.65 -1.68
N LEU A 1199 5.58 54.23 -0.41
CA LEU A 1199 5.39 52.82 -0.05
C LEU A 1199 3.98 52.32 -0.45
N ARG A 1200 2.95 53.16 -0.32
CA ARG A 1200 1.59 52.84 -0.80
C ARG A 1200 1.54 52.70 -2.32
N GLU A 1201 2.17 53.61 -3.05
CA GLU A 1201 2.29 53.55 -4.52
C GLU A 1201 3.00 52.26 -4.96
N MET A 1202 4.11 51.89 -4.31
CA MET A 1202 4.85 50.66 -4.59
C MET A 1202 4.00 49.42 -4.31
N GLY A 1203 3.36 49.33 -3.14
CA GLY A 1203 2.51 48.18 -2.79
C GLY A 1203 1.31 48.00 -3.74
N GLN A 1204 0.69 49.09 -4.18
CA GLN A 1204 -0.36 49.03 -5.21
C GLN A 1204 0.19 48.52 -6.55
N LYS A 1205 1.34 49.06 -7.00
CA LYS A 1205 2.01 48.58 -8.23
C LYS A 1205 2.42 47.12 -8.14
N SER A 1206 2.81 46.62 -6.96
CA SER A 1206 3.12 45.21 -6.73
C SER A 1206 1.91 44.30 -7.03
N LEU A 1207 0.71 44.71 -6.58
CA LEU A 1207 -0.52 43.98 -6.84
C LEU A 1207 -0.95 44.05 -8.31
N GLU A 1208 -0.92 45.24 -8.92
CA GLU A 1208 -1.20 45.44 -10.35
C GLU A 1208 -0.23 44.63 -11.25
N PHE A 1209 1.04 44.53 -10.85
CA PHE A 1209 2.05 43.73 -11.55
C PHE A 1209 1.80 42.23 -11.41
N VAL A 1210 1.44 41.74 -10.21
CA VAL A 1210 1.10 40.33 -9.97
C VAL A 1210 -0.18 39.94 -10.70
N GLU A 1211 -1.22 40.78 -10.68
CA GLU A 1211 -2.45 40.56 -11.46
C GLU A 1211 -2.15 40.45 -12.97
N LYS A 1212 -1.24 41.28 -13.48
CA LYS A 1212 -0.89 41.31 -14.91
C LYS A 1212 0.06 40.18 -15.36
N ALA A 1213 0.92 39.67 -14.49
CA ALA A 1213 2.01 38.76 -14.89
C ALA A 1213 2.00 37.38 -14.21
N PHE A 1214 1.42 37.25 -13.00
CA PHE A 1214 1.46 36.05 -12.15
C PHE A 1214 0.07 35.51 -11.76
N SER A 1215 -1.01 36.12 -12.25
CA SER A 1215 -2.38 35.61 -12.06
C SER A 1215 -2.62 34.32 -12.84
N THR A 1216 -3.56 33.49 -12.37
CA THR A 1216 -4.04 32.31 -13.11
C THR A 1216 -4.43 32.66 -14.54
N GLU A 1217 -5.08 33.80 -14.78
CA GLU A 1217 -5.46 34.29 -16.10
C GLU A 1217 -4.25 34.62 -16.98
N ALA A 1218 -3.30 35.40 -16.47
CA ALA A 1218 -2.13 35.84 -17.23
C ALA A 1218 -1.20 34.67 -17.60
N VAL A 1219 -0.91 33.79 -16.63
CA VAL A 1219 -0.04 32.63 -16.86
C VAL A 1219 -0.73 31.62 -17.79
N PHE A 1220 -2.04 31.42 -17.63
CA PHE A 1220 -2.79 30.53 -18.52
C PHE A 1220 -2.89 31.05 -19.96
N GLU A 1221 -3.12 32.34 -20.19
CA GLU A 1221 -3.12 32.92 -21.55
C GLU A 1221 -1.79 32.69 -22.26
N GLY A 1222 -0.67 32.72 -21.53
CA GLY A 1222 0.67 32.40 -22.06
C GLY A 1222 0.88 30.94 -22.47
N ILE A 1223 0.05 29.99 -22.00
CA ILE A 1223 0.22 28.54 -22.27
C ILE A 1223 -1.01 27.86 -22.92
N ARG A 1224 -2.19 28.49 -22.96
CA ARG A 1224 -3.46 27.83 -23.34
C ARG A 1224 -3.44 27.18 -24.73
N GLU A 1225 -2.68 27.74 -25.68
CA GLU A 1225 -2.58 27.22 -27.05
C GLU A 1225 -1.82 25.89 -27.11
N ASP A 1226 -0.84 25.68 -26.23
CA ASP A 1226 -0.12 24.41 -26.12
C ASP A 1226 -1.01 23.29 -25.55
N PHE A 1227 -1.99 23.66 -24.72
CA PHE A 1227 -3.05 22.77 -24.25
C PHE A 1227 -4.24 22.68 -25.23
N GLY A 1228 -4.19 23.39 -26.36
CA GLY A 1228 -5.27 23.44 -27.36
C GLY A 1228 -6.58 23.94 -26.76
N LEU A 1229 -6.53 25.09 -26.08
CA LEU A 1229 -7.67 25.74 -25.43
C LEU A 1229 -7.81 27.19 -25.90
N GLY A 1230 -9.04 27.56 -26.30
CA GLY A 1230 -9.41 28.93 -26.65
C GLY A 1230 -9.65 29.81 -25.42
N LYS A 1231 -9.98 31.08 -25.64
CA LYS A 1231 -10.12 32.07 -24.56
C LYS A 1231 -11.28 31.75 -23.62
N ASP A 1232 -12.35 31.18 -24.15
CA ASP A 1232 -13.56 30.81 -23.40
C ASP A 1232 -13.53 29.34 -22.89
N GLY A 1233 -12.34 28.71 -22.89
CA GLY A 1233 -12.17 27.31 -22.45
C GLY A 1233 -12.61 26.25 -23.47
N GLU A 1234 -12.97 26.67 -24.67
CA GLU A 1234 -13.28 25.81 -25.82
C GLU A 1234 -12.08 24.95 -26.24
N VAL A 1235 -12.33 23.67 -26.58
CA VAL A 1235 -11.27 22.74 -27.00
C VAL A 1235 -10.97 22.95 -28.48
N LEU A 1236 -9.75 23.36 -28.78
CA LEU A 1236 -9.21 23.56 -30.13
C LEU A 1236 -8.46 22.30 -30.60
N GLU A 1237 -8.19 22.20 -31.90
CA GLU A 1237 -7.22 21.21 -32.41
C GLU A 1237 -5.82 21.54 -31.86
N LEU A 1238 -5.08 20.51 -31.46
CA LEU A 1238 -3.67 20.65 -31.09
C LEU A 1238 -2.83 20.80 -32.36
N LYS A 1239 -1.98 21.83 -32.38
CA LYS A 1239 -0.89 21.98 -33.34
C LYS A 1239 0.40 21.42 -32.77
#